data_AF-A0A2D9Q675-F1
#
_entry.id   AF-A0A2D9Q675-F1
#
_cell.length_a   1.000
_cell.length_b   1.000
_cell.length_c   1.000
_cell.angle_alpha   90.00
_cell.angle_beta   90.00
_cell.angle_gamma   90.00
#
_symmetry.space_group_name_H-M   'P 1'
#
loop_
_entity.id
_entity.type
_entity.pdbx_description
1 polymer ?
#
loop_
_entity_poly.entity_id
_entity_poly.type
_entity_poly.pdbx_seq_one_letter_code
_entity_poly.pdbx_strand_id
1 'polypeptide(L)'
;WIYNVSQSDEKLGWLYPSSARYKELYDMTLHNLKPDTIMDDELLAPQDFLDLQVLWYLYQFSPDYVLGAYNSSHRDEGLIALFMQDGDYSLADLSYVLDAQHDHMGNVLPMYSELAASGQVELTTTPYYHPIMPLLMMDGWTMEDGIRVNKEAWPEDVQNHLVTGMDLFEQELGFRPTGMWPSEEAVSPAMVEPVTDVGIQWMVTDEEILKQSTDANGNLVDVEDAANLATPWTVTGAEGGEIAVIFRDRVISDRIAFQYGTMTPEAAVSDFIAYLDNVRQQLLDAGEDPSDHLLTVALDGENWMFMSEFQHQDNARPFMAEWYSRLADHPTIVTTTPSEFLTKGTDLPEIETIGTGSWIDGTLRTWAGEEEESLAWQRLVEARQALVEFEATNPNDPGLSAAWESLYIAEGSDWYWWYGLDQDSGYDENWDVLFKVHLSNIYRAINLDLPPYLQDLWTNPAVADPAASAIIEPMIDGIALPGEWDGAARYDAPVSGGNFDIESFHFGYDASNVFIRVDAATLDELDEAAGVGSYDSPDLAIYFMQPNAVNFNEAQTNFRTYYGNQILGFPSKHMVAFDFDNIREDGRAKWDLFSAQGKVGDQEQWTLTGSSNLGGCAVDEVYEFSVPWADIGLAPRYSTRVKVVTSWRDSESYGDGMDAEMAPPAPAEMVLPDLEEWVTLLELDDAVGDETGDGDYVYPLASDFNTPDGGGLWDATHLTVRQSAWNAQFILTMSEMTDIWGLANGFSHQIVQIYVDQGETSYGRTAMLTGANAEVHPDWAWEVAISGTGEPGAVQAVQAETGSASARGIDVTGDVDAKTITFTVSKDVIGSDVPNYRYIIVIGSQDGFGTGKWRDVMEDAATWTLGGGANPAPDDGIDYDPNIIDVILEGDGQTAMLSGYDVAGHTYAQLTGFEMPEVPQQIFGASVDTVTSSSAVLTWSTTVSEATSIRVAPAGQTPGAEDPMLSTPAGTDHAVTLTGLEVGTSYWAYISANETEDVVVWFNTSSVVDETPPDLLNLAAEVLEDGRVTVSWYTSESATESVLINGESVHEDPFATKKNHAFTTEVLGDGTYNLEVISADASGNLNSSTLSFTVDAGATVDDTPGTVDDGGTDESSSSEVSDTTLQVVALIVLALVLLAFLRVRGHEPDEDDPWN
;
A
#
# COMPACT_ATOMS: atom_id res chain seq x y z
N TRP A 1 -32.49 -7.21 9.71
CA TRP A 1 -33.72 -6.46 9.32
C TRP A 1 -34.48 -6.10 10.59
N ILE A 2 -34.54 -4.82 10.96
CA ILE A 2 -34.75 -4.35 12.36
C ILE A 2 -36.05 -4.88 13.01
N TYR A 3 -37.11 -5.18 12.23
CA TYR A 3 -38.27 -5.93 12.74
C TYR A 3 -38.94 -6.78 11.64
N ASN A 4 -38.45 -8.00 11.40
CA ASN A 4 -39.17 -9.01 10.61
C ASN A 4 -40.25 -9.68 11.47
N VAL A 5 -41.38 -9.00 11.67
CA VAL A 5 -42.39 -9.40 12.63
C VAL A 5 -43.44 -10.30 12.00
N SER A 6 -43.78 -11.41 12.67
CA SER A 6 -44.92 -12.25 12.27
C SER A 6 -46.23 -11.72 12.86
N GLN A 7 -47.35 -11.85 12.15
CA GLN A 7 -48.68 -11.53 12.68
C GLN A 7 -49.05 -12.34 13.95
N SER A 8 -48.40 -13.50 14.15
CA SER A 8 -48.58 -14.36 15.32
C SER A 8 -47.71 -14.00 16.52
N ASP A 9 -46.83 -13.01 16.41
CA ASP A 9 -45.98 -12.58 17.51
C ASP A 9 -46.82 -11.97 18.63
N GLU A 10 -46.70 -12.52 19.85
CA GLU A 10 -47.52 -12.12 20.99
C GLU A 10 -47.20 -10.70 21.51
N LYS A 11 -46.00 -10.19 21.27
CA LYS A 11 -45.53 -8.88 21.75
C LYS A 11 -45.54 -7.84 20.64
N LEU A 12 -44.93 -8.16 19.50
CA LEU A 12 -44.68 -7.22 18.41
C LEU A 12 -45.68 -7.35 17.25
N GLY A 13 -46.57 -8.36 17.24
CA GLY A 13 -47.43 -8.67 16.08
C GLY A 13 -48.35 -7.54 15.61
N TRP A 14 -48.53 -6.49 16.41
CA TRP A 14 -49.24 -5.27 16.03
C TRP A 14 -48.48 -4.39 15.02
N LEU A 15 -47.16 -4.55 14.90
CA LEU A 15 -46.29 -3.88 13.92
C LEU A 15 -46.36 -4.52 12.52
N TYR A 16 -46.99 -5.69 12.39
CA TYR A 16 -47.05 -6.46 11.14
C TYR A 16 -47.47 -5.64 9.90
N PRO A 17 -48.48 -4.73 9.97
CA PRO A 17 -48.90 -3.94 8.80
C PRO A 17 -47.78 -3.11 8.18
N SER A 18 -47.09 -2.30 8.99
CA SER A 18 -46.00 -1.43 8.51
C SER A 18 -44.74 -2.22 8.17
N SER A 19 -44.44 -3.28 8.93
CA SER A 19 -43.28 -4.17 8.68
C SER A 19 -43.42 -4.89 7.34
N ALA A 20 -44.62 -5.42 7.05
CA ALA A 20 -44.91 -6.07 5.76
C ALA A 20 -44.77 -5.08 4.59
N ARG A 21 -45.22 -3.83 4.76
CA ARG A 21 -45.06 -2.79 3.74
C ARG A 21 -43.60 -2.42 3.52
N TYR A 22 -42.84 -2.24 4.58
CA TYR A 22 -41.41 -1.96 4.49
C TYR A 22 -40.67 -3.10 3.76
N LYS A 23 -41.12 -4.35 3.95
CA LYS A 23 -40.53 -5.53 3.30
C LYS A 23 -40.83 -5.54 1.82
N GLU A 24 -42.07 -5.23 1.45
CA GLU A 24 -42.47 -5.08 0.05
C GLU A 24 -41.59 -4.06 -0.67
N LEU A 25 -41.36 -2.89 -0.06
CA LEU A 25 -40.51 -1.83 -0.62
C LEU A 25 -39.05 -2.27 -0.76
N TYR A 26 -38.50 -2.95 0.24
CA TYR A 26 -37.15 -3.51 0.17
C TYR A 26 -37.01 -4.59 -0.93
N ASP A 27 -37.98 -5.50 -1.05
CA ASP A 27 -37.97 -6.52 -2.10
C ASP A 27 -38.05 -5.91 -3.51
N MET A 28 -38.71 -4.75 -3.65
CA MET A 28 -38.77 -3.99 -4.90
C MET A 28 -37.40 -3.39 -5.30
N THR A 29 -36.56 -3.01 -4.34
CA THR A 29 -35.25 -2.37 -4.62
C THR A 29 -34.13 -3.39 -4.86
N LEU A 30 -34.24 -4.62 -4.34
CA LEU A 30 -33.25 -5.71 -4.53
C LEU A 30 -32.97 -6.08 -6.00
N HIS A 31 -33.88 -5.80 -6.93
CA HIS A 31 -33.73 -6.19 -8.35
C HIS A 31 -32.89 -5.20 -9.19
N ASN A 32 -32.40 -4.10 -8.60
CA ASN A 32 -31.71 -3.01 -9.30
C ASN A 32 -30.22 -2.84 -8.94
N LEU A 33 -29.59 -3.82 -8.28
CA LEU A 33 -28.13 -3.86 -8.05
C LEU A 33 -27.37 -4.26 -9.33
N LYS A 34 -27.47 -3.44 -10.38
CA LYS A 34 -26.62 -3.55 -11.58
C LYS A 34 -25.42 -2.59 -11.47
N PRO A 35 -24.30 -2.87 -12.17
CA PRO A 35 -23.10 -2.03 -12.13
C PRO A 35 -23.38 -0.56 -12.48
N ASP A 36 -22.54 0.34 -11.96
CA ASP A 36 -22.62 1.82 -11.92
C ASP A 36 -22.92 2.58 -13.23
N THR A 37 -23.13 1.88 -14.34
CA THR A 37 -23.25 2.48 -15.68
C THR A 37 -24.68 2.69 -16.17
N ILE A 38 -25.72 2.39 -15.37
CA ILE A 38 -27.13 2.63 -15.75
C ILE A 38 -27.92 3.27 -14.60
N MET A 39 -27.70 4.58 -14.37
CA MET A 39 -28.56 5.42 -13.51
C MET A 39 -29.53 6.25 -14.36
N ASP A 40 -30.44 5.60 -15.07
CA ASP A 40 -31.64 6.25 -15.60
C ASP A 40 -32.81 5.28 -15.37
N ASP A 41 -33.49 5.39 -14.21
CA ASP A 41 -34.87 4.94 -13.97
C ASP A 41 -35.34 5.28 -12.54
N GLU A 42 -36.55 5.82 -12.40
CA GLU A 42 -37.21 6.17 -11.13
C GLU A 42 -37.37 4.90 -10.26
N LEU A 43 -36.50 4.73 -9.24
CA LEU A 43 -36.29 3.49 -8.47
C LEU A 43 -37.55 3.03 -7.69
N LEU A 44 -38.34 3.99 -7.22
CA LEU A 44 -39.62 3.80 -6.55
C LEU A 44 -40.59 4.88 -7.05
N ALA A 45 -41.88 4.54 -7.19
CA ALA A 45 -42.89 5.55 -7.49
C ALA A 45 -42.97 6.57 -6.33
N PRO A 46 -43.40 7.83 -6.57
CA PRO A 46 -43.38 8.86 -5.53
C PRO A 46 -44.10 8.50 -4.22
N GLN A 47 -45.17 7.70 -4.29
CA GLN A 47 -45.87 7.23 -3.09
C GLN A 47 -45.09 6.12 -2.36
N ASP A 48 -44.47 5.19 -3.09
CA ASP A 48 -43.63 4.14 -2.52
C ASP A 48 -42.39 4.74 -1.84
N PHE A 49 -41.81 5.79 -2.45
CA PHE A 49 -40.72 6.54 -1.85
C PHE A 49 -41.14 7.29 -0.58
N LEU A 50 -42.31 7.95 -0.58
CA LEU A 50 -42.86 8.59 0.62
C LEU A 50 -43.14 7.57 1.73
N ASP A 51 -43.73 6.42 1.38
CA ASP A 51 -43.95 5.33 2.34
C ASP A 51 -42.61 4.87 2.94
N LEU A 52 -41.59 4.69 2.10
CA LEU A 52 -40.24 4.32 2.54
C LEU A 52 -39.66 5.37 3.51
N GLN A 53 -39.80 6.66 3.20
CA GLN A 53 -39.35 7.75 4.08
C GLN A 53 -40.05 7.70 5.44
N VAL A 54 -41.38 7.57 5.47
CA VAL A 54 -42.13 7.51 6.73
C VAL A 54 -41.72 6.29 7.53
N LEU A 55 -41.64 5.12 6.90
CA LEU A 55 -41.26 3.88 7.56
C LEU A 55 -39.82 3.94 8.10
N TRP A 56 -38.88 4.49 7.32
CA TRP A 56 -37.48 4.69 7.74
C TRP A 56 -37.39 5.47 9.04
N TYR A 57 -38.06 6.63 9.13
CA TYR A 57 -38.05 7.43 10.36
C TYR A 57 -38.90 6.80 11.47
N LEU A 58 -40.02 6.18 11.14
CA LEU A 58 -40.92 5.56 12.13
C LEU A 58 -40.23 4.41 12.87
N TYR A 59 -39.45 3.58 12.17
CA TYR A 59 -38.74 2.44 12.76
C TYR A 59 -37.52 2.82 13.62
N GLN A 60 -37.16 4.10 13.68
CA GLN A 60 -36.19 4.60 14.67
C GLN A 60 -36.82 4.78 16.06
N PHE A 61 -38.14 4.66 16.20
CA PHE A 61 -38.81 4.59 17.49
C PHE A 61 -38.87 3.18 18.04
N SER A 62 -38.50 3.00 19.31
CA SER A 62 -38.73 1.75 20.01
C SER A 62 -40.24 1.53 20.24
N PRO A 63 -40.81 0.37 19.84
CA PRO A 63 -42.21 0.03 20.04
C PRO A 63 -42.67 0.14 21.51
N ASP A 64 -41.86 -0.34 22.45
CA ASP A 64 -42.20 -0.30 23.88
C ASP A 64 -42.17 1.13 24.45
N TYR A 65 -41.34 2.00 23.87
CA TYR A 65 -41.30 3.41 24.23
C TYR A 65 -42.61 4.11 23.84
N VAL A 66 -43.05 3.97 22.57
CA VAL A 66 -44.30 4.60 22.08
C VAL A 66 -45.56 3.99 22.70
N LEU A 67 -45.49 2.77 23.24
CA LEU A 67 -46.55 2.15 24.02
C LEU A 67 -46.61 2.68 25.47
N GLY A 68 -45.59 3.42 25.92
CA GLY A 68 -45.45 3.92 27.28
C GLY A 68 -45.11 2.84 28.30
N ALA A 69 -44.40 1.78 27.89
CA ALA A 69 -44.02 0.67 28.76
C ALA A 69 -43.04 1.09 29.88
N TYR A 70 -42.10 1.98 29.55
CA TYR A 70 -41.17 2.57 30.52
C TYR A 70 -41.80 3.70 31.33
N ASN A 71 -42.53 4.58 30.65
CA ASN A 71 -43.26 5.68 31.26
C ASN A 71 -44.56 5.92 30.50
N SER A 72 -45.67 5.93 31.22
CA SER A 72 -47.00 6.16 30.64
C SER A 72 -47.14 7.48 29.88
N SER A 73 -46.29 8.48 30.14
CA SER A 73 -46.29 9.75 29.40
C SER A 73 -45.70 9.65 27.99
N HIS A 74 -44.92 8.61 27.68
CA HIS A 74 -44.35 8.40 26.34
C HIS A 74 -45.37 7.81 25.36
N ARG A 75 -46.56 7.45 25.85
CA ARG A 75 -47.55 6.78 25.01
C ARG A 75 -48.10 7.71 23.93
N ASP A 76 -47.81 7.40 22.68
CA ASP A 76 -48.20 8.20 21.51
C ASP A 76 -49.18 7.42 20.61
N GLU A 77 -50.46 7.81 20.63
CA GLU A 77 -51.50 7.16 19.83
C GLU A 77 -51.33 7.40 18.32
N GLY A 78 -50.68 8.50 17.92
CA GLY A 78 -50.40 8.81 16.52
C GLY A 78 -49.34 7.87 15.94
N LEU A 79 -48.20 7.73 16.62
CA LEU A 79 -47.13 6.81 16.21
C LEU A 79 -47.63 5.35 16.23
N ILE A 80 -48.39 4.97 17.25
CA ILE A 80 -49.02 3.63 17.32
C ILE A 80 -49.93 3.41 16.09
N ALA A 81 -50.75 4.40 15.71
CA ALA A 81 -51.61 4.28 14.55
C ALA A 81 -50.81 4.12 13.24
N LEU A 82 -49.69 4.84 13.10
CA LEU A 82 -48.81 4.74 11.91
C LEU A 82 -48.11 3.39 11.80
N PHE A 83 -47.68 2.80 12.92
CA PHE A 83 -47.13 1.44 12.94
C PHE A 83 -48.16 0.37 12.56
N MET A 84 -49.45 0.61 12.86
CA MET A 84 -50.55 -0.28 12.52
C MET A 84 -51.12 -0.05 11.10
N GLN A 85 -50.57 0.90 10.34
CA GLN A 85 -50.96 1.21 8.96
C GLN A 85 -50.11 0.41 7.96
N ASP A 86 -50.72 0.01 6.84
CA ASP A 86 -50.14 -0.83 5.78
C ASP A 86 -49.72 -0.02 4.53
N GLY A 87 -49.09 1.14 4.72
CA GLY A 87 -48.65 2.05 3.63
C GLY A 87 -49.62 3.20 3.35
N ASP A 88 -49.52 3.80 2.16
CA ASP A 88 -50.31 4.98 1.75
C ASP A 88 -50.14 6.16 2.74
N TYR A 89 -48.92 6.37 3.22
CA TYR A 89 -48.61 7.45 4.14
C TYR A 89 -48.71 8.81 3.45
N SER A 90 -49.09 9.83 4.20
CA SER A 90 -49.16 11.20 3.73
C SER A 90 -47.94 12.02 4.17
N LEU A 91 -47.69 13.14 3.50
CA LEU A 91 -46.68 14.10 3.96
C LEU A 91 -46.94 14.61 5.38
N ALA A 92 -48.20 14.63 5.82
CA ALA A 92 -48.54 15.00 7.19
C ALA A 92 -48.11 13.93 8.20
N ASP A 93 -48.13 12.65 7.81
CA ASP A 93 -47.62 11.55 8.64
C ASP A 93 -46.09 11.64 8.74
N LEU A 94 -45.40 11.92 7.63
CA LEU A 94 -43.95 12.19 7.65
C LEU A 94 -43.60 13.35 8.58
N SER A 95 -44.30 14.48 8.46
CA SER A 95 -44.09 15.62 9.36
C SER A 95 -44.37 15.25 10.82
N TYR A 96 -45.41 14.46 11.11
CA TYR A 96 -45.71 14.00 12.47
C TYR A 96 -44.58 13.17 13.06
N VAL A 97 -44.04 12.21 12.29
CA VAL A 97 -42.92 11.37 12.74
C VAL A 97 -41.67 12.20 12.98
N LEU A 98 -41.32 13.12 12.08
CA LEU A 98 -40.16 14.00 12.22
C LEU A 98 -40.30 14.98 13.41
N ASP A 99 -41.48 15.55 13.61
CA ASP A 99 -41.76 16.43 14.76
C ASP A 99 -41.63 15.64 16.07
N ALA A 100 -42.18 14.42 16.14
CA ALA A 100 -42.00 13.55 17.29
C ALA A 100 -40.52 13.20 17.51
N GLN A 101 -39.75 12.91 16.45
CA GLN A 101 -38.33 12.59 16.56
C GLN A 101 -37.57 13.79 17.15
N HIS A 102 -37.81 15.00 16.65
CA HIS A 102 -37.20 16.21 17.21
C HIS A 102 -37.57 16.42 18.69
N ASP A 103 -38.83 16.23 19.06
CA ASP A 103 -39.28 16.35 20.45
C ASP A 103 -38.57 15.32 21.36
N HIS A 104 -38.36 14.09 20.88
CA HIS A 104 -37.67 13.04 21.62
C HIS A 104 -36.15 13.25 21.69
N MET A 105 -35.50 13.64 20.59
CA MET A 105 -34.07 13.98 20.57
C MET A 105 -33.77 15.15 21.51
N GLY A 106 -34.66 16.16 21.56
CA GLY A 106 -34.54 17.27 22.50
C GLY A 106 -34.61 16.88 23.97
N ASN A 107 -35.05 15.65 24.29
CA ASN A 107 -35.14 15.13 25.66
C ASN A 107 -33.99 14.20 26.06
N VAL A 108 -33.03 13.90 25.16
CA VAL A 108 -31.92 12.97 25.46
C VAL A 108 -31.04 13.46 26.61
N LEU A 109 -30.48 14.68 26.51
CA LEU A 109 -29.64 15.25 27.57
C LEU A 109 -30.42 15.51 28.88
N PRO A 110 -31.64 16.09 28.85
CA PRO A 110 -32.48 16.20 30.05
C PRO A 110 -32.72 14.86 30.76
N MET A 111 -32.97 13.79 30.00
CA MET A 111 -33.17 12.45 30.57
C MET A 111 -31.93 11.95 31.30
N TYR A 112 -30.74 12.09 30.72
CA TYR A 112 -29.50 11.72 31.39
C TYR A 112 -29.25 12.56 32.65
N SER A 113 -29.53 13.86 32.62
CA SER A 113 -29.44 14.73 33.81
C SER A 113 -30.42 14.29 34.91
N GLU A 114 -31.65 13.91 34.58
CA GLU A 114 -32.62 13.36 35.54
C GLU A 114 -32.16 12.02 36.14
N LEU A 115 -31.61 11.12 35.31
CA LEU A 115 -31.07 9.84 35.77
C LEU A 115 -29.89 10.05 36.72
N ALA A 116 -28.96 10.95 36.39
CA ALA A 116 -27.83 11.31 37.25
C ALA A 116 -28.30 11.94 38.57
N ALA A 117 -29.26 12.87 38.52
CA ALA A 117 -29.82 13.50 39.72
C ALA A 117 -30.55 12.50 40.65
N SER A 118 -31.05 11.40 40.09
CA SER A 118 -31.66 10.30 40.86
C SER A 118 -30.65 9.30 41.44
N GLY A 119 -29.38 9.39 41.05
CA GLY A 119 -28.32 8.44 41.41
C GLY A 119 -28.39 7.12 40.66
N GLN A 120 -29.14 7.05 39.55
CA GLN A 120 -29.28 5.82 38.76
C GLN A 120 -28.07 5.56 37.87
N VAL A 121 -27.40 6.63 37.44
CA VAL A 121 -26.19 6.61 36.61
C VAL A 121 -25.22 7.68 37.11
N GLU A 122 -23.94 7.49 36.85
CA GLU A 122 -22.93 8.54 36.90
C GLU A 122 -22.55 8.88 35.45
N LEU A 123 -22.47 10.18 35.13
CA LEU A 123 -22.11 10.65 33.80
C LEU A 123 -20.67 11.16 33.84
N THR A 124 -19.85 10.70 32.90
CA THR A 124 -18.47 11.13 32.69
C THR A 124 -18.40 12.19 31.58
N THR A 125 -17.30 12.94 31.53
CA THR A 125 -16.94 13.74 30.35
C THR A 125 -15.77 13.08 29.60
N THR A 126 -15.46 13.62 28.44
CA THR A 126 -14.25 13.35 27.65
C THR A 126 -13.61 14.69 27.25
N PRO A 127 -12.33 14.76 26.85
CA PRO A 127 -11.75 15.94 26.20
C PRO A 127 -12.58 16.39 24.99
N TYR A 128 -12.72 17.71 24.77
CA TYR A 128 -13.78 18.29 23.94
C TYR A 128 -13.93 17.73 22.52
N TYR A 129 -12.83 17.63 21.74
CA TYR A 129 -12.84 17.03 20.39
C TYR A 129 -12.24 15.63 20.36
N HIS A 130 -12.23 14.91 21.49
CA HIS A 130 -11.70 13.55 21.58
C HIS A 130 -10.23 13.37 21.13
N PRO A 131 -9.27 14.30 21.39
CA PRO A 131 -7.86 14.09 21.01
C PRO A 131 -7.19 12.99 21.84
N ILE A 132 -6.20 12.31 21.27
CA ILE A 132 -5.26 11.46 22.01
C ILE A 132 -4.32 12.35 22.84
N MET A 133 -4.72 12.67 24.08
CA MET A 133 -3.95 13.58 24.95
C MET A 133 -2.48 13.19 25.10
N PRO A 134 -2.08 11.89 25.24
CA PRO A 134 -0.67 11.50 25.25
C PRO A 134 0.14 12.03 24.05
N LEU A 135 -0.40 11.95 22.83
CA LEU A 135 0.26 12.42 21.61
C LEU A 135 0.39 13.95 21.59
N LEU A 136 -0.61 14.67 22.10
CA LEU A 136 -0.51 16.13 22.26
C LEU A 136 0.56 16.52 23.30
N MET A 137 0.69 15.76 24.39
CA MET A 137 1.60 16.08 25.51
C MET A 137 3.04 15.61 25.35
N MET A 138 3.33 14.74 24.39
CA MET A 138 4.71 14.30 24.13
C MET A 138 5.41 15.16 23.07
N ASP A 139 6.73 15.21 23.15
CA ASP A 139 7.57 15.68 22.06
C ASP A 139 7.58 14.66 20.91
N GLY A 140 7.96 15.11 19.73
CA GLY A 140 7.89 14.33 18.48
C GLY A 140 8.46 12.91 18.55
N TRP A 141 7.96 12.04 17.67
CA TRP A 141 8.22 10.61 17.65
C TRP A 141 8.62 10.09 16.27
N THR A 142 9.11 8.86 16.25
CA THR A 142 9.26 8.01 15.07
C THR A 142 8.79 6.63 15.48
N MET A 143 7.78 6.10 14.81
CA MET A 143 7.20 4.79 15.11
C MET A 143 7.64 3.77 14.04
N GLU A 144 6.86 2.72 13.80
CA GLU A 144 7.17 1.61 12.89
C GLU A 144 7.26 2.02 11.41
N ASP A 145 6.58 3.09 11.01
CA ASP A 145 6.65 3.70 9.66
C ASP A 145 8.01 4.32 9.32
N GLY A 146 8.87 4.58 10.32
CA GLY A 146 10.15 5.27 10.15
C GLY A 146 10.03 6.77 9.83
N ILE A 147 8.82 7.35 9.85
CA ILE A 147 8.59 8.77 9.55
C ILE A 147 8.66 9.59 10.83
N ARG A 148 9.47 10.64 10.82
CA ARG A 148 9.63 11.53 11.98
C ARG A 148 8.53 12.57 12.02
N VAL A 149 7.74 12.59 13.09
CA VAL A 149 6.89 13.74 13.44
C VAL A 149 7.69 14.68 14.34
N ASN A 150 7.99 15.89 13.85
CA ASN A 150 8.78 16.89 14.59
C ASN A 150 7.87 17.86 15.34
N LYS A 151 7.57 17.55 16.61
CA LYS A 151 6.61 18.30 17.44
C LYS A 151 7.21 18.64 18.82
N GLU A 152 6.79 19.76 19.40
CA GLU A 152 6.95 20.03 20.84
C GLU A 152 5.66 19.63 21.59
N ALA A 153 5.74 19.31 22.88
CA ALA A 153 4.53 19.10 23.70
C ALA A 153 3.57 20.31 23.68
N TRP A 154 2.26 20.04 23.59
CA TRP A 154 1.17 21.04 23.54
C TRP A 154 0.23 20.95 24.78
N PRO A 155 0.75 21.19 26.00
CA PRO A 155 -0.04 21.08 27.22
C PRO A 155 -1.18 22.12 27.31
N GLU A 156 -1.02 23.29 26.67
CA GLU A 156 -2.06 24.33 26.63
C GLU A 156 -3.30 23.87 25.84
N ASP A 157 -3.09 23.09 24.77
CA ASP A 157 -4.16 22.57 23.91
C ASP A 157 -4.96 21.52 24.68
N VAL A 158 -4.28 20.60 25.39
CA VAL A 158 -4.92 19.64 26.31
C VAL A 158 -5.71 20.35 27.41
N GLN A 159 -5.15 21.39 28.03
CA GLN A 159 -5.85 22.18 29.03
C GLN A 159 -7.14 22.79 28.46
N ASN A 160 -7.11 23.30 27.21
CA ASN A 160 -8.27 23.87 26.55
C ASN A 160 -9.33 22.82 26.24
N HIS A 161 -8.95 21.61 25.77
CA HIS A 161 -9.89 20.51 25.56
C HIS A 161 -10.59 20.09 26.86
N LEU A 162 -9.83 20.00 27.96
CA LEU A 162 -10.37 19.63 29.27
C LEU A 162 -11.31 20.70 29.82
N VAL A 163 -10.90 21.98 29.79
CA VAL A 163 -11.75 23.09 30.28
C VAL A 163 -13.02 23.23 29.45
N THR A 164 -12.89 23.20 28.12
CA THR A 164 -14.04 23.32 27.21
C THR A 164 -15.01 22.16 27.37
N GLY A 165 -14.50 20.93 27.48
CA GLY A 165 -15.33 19.75 27.73
C GLY A 165 -16.10 19.85 29.05
N MET A 166 -15.42 20.23 30.14
CA MET A 166 -16.05 20.42 31.45
C MET A 166 -17.10 21.54 31.46
N ASP A 167 -16.83 22.65 30.77
CA ASP A 167 -17.74 23.80 30.68
C ASP A 167 -18.97 23.48 29.82
N LEU A 168 -18.80 22.80 28.68
CA LEU A 168 -19.92 22.34 27.85
C LEU A 168 -20.80 21.37 28.65
N PHE A 169 -20.18 20.40 29.33
CA PHE A 169 -20.91 19.45 30.15
C PHE A 169 -21.76 20.17 31.22
N GLU A 170 -21.18 21.11 31.98
CA GLU A 170 -21.91 21.87 32.99
C GLU A 170 -23.04 22.71 32.38
N GLN A 171 -22.81 23.30 31.20
CA GLN A 171 -23.81 24.08 30.48
C GLN A 171 -25.03 23.23 30.08
N GLU A 172 -24.79 22.04 29.54
CA GLU A 172 -25.85 21.20 28.97
C GLU A 172 -26.55 20.33 30.01
N LEU A 173 -25.84 19.85 31.04
CA LEU A 173 -26.36 18.91 32.05
C LEU A 173 -26.63 19.56 33.41
N GLY A 174 -26.08 20.75 33.67
CA GLY A 174 -26.35 21.56 34.87
C GLY A 174 -25.53 21.21 36.12
N PHE A 175 -24.52 20.34 35.98
CA PHE A 175 -23.56 19.99 37.04
C PHE A 175 -22.20 19.65 36.43
N ARG A 176 -21.11 19.75 37.20
CA ARG A 176 -19.78 19.30 36.75
C ARG A 176 -19.57 17.81 37.03
N PRO A 177 -19.03 17.03 36.08
CA PRO A 177 -18.74 15.62 36.28
C PRO A 177 -17.49 15.46 37.14
N THR A 178 -17.38 14.33 37.83
CA THR A 178 -16.20 13.96 38.64
C THR A 178 -15.38 12.86 37.99
N GLY A 179 -15.92 12.20 36.97
CA GLY A 179 -15.29 11.13 36.21
C GLY A 179 -14.97 11.54 34.77
N MET A 180 -13.90 10.99 34.22
CA MET A 180 -13.51 11.20 32.83
C MET A 180 -13.27 9.86 32.12
N TRP A 181 -13.75 9.79 30.87
CA TRP A 181 -13.28 8.85 29.87
C TRP A 181 -12.18 9.57 29.07
N PRO A 182 -10.88 9.28 29.29
CA PRO A 182 -9.84 9.75 28.37
C PRO A 182 -10.16 9.24 26.97
N SER A 183 -9.92 10.04 25.92
CA SER A 183 -10.16 9.59 24.55
C SER A 183 -9.42 8.28 24.29
N GLU A 184 -10.15 7.25 23.85
CA GLU A 184 -9.60 5.90 23.60
C GLU A 184 -8.95 5.27 24.84
N GLU A 185 -9.41 5.65 26.04
CA GLU A 185 -8.79 5.27 27.31
C GLU A 185 -7.27 5.58 27.36
N ALA A 186 -6.82 6.51 26.50
CA ALA A 186 -5.41 6.79 26.31
C ALA A 186 -4.87 7.68 27.42
N VAL A 187 -3.81 7.21 28.08
CA VAL A 187 -3.20 7.88 29.22
C VAL A 187 -1.69 7.99 29.12
N SER A 188 -1.12 8.93 29.87
CA SER A 188 0.32 9.07 30.07
C SER A 188 0.60 9.79 31.41
N PRO A 189 1.82 9.67 31.98
CA PRO A 189 2.17 10.42 33.19
C PRO A 189 1.99 11.93 33.06
N ALA A 190 2.25 12.50 31.88
CA ALA A 190 2.22 13.94 31.66
C ALA A 190 0.81 14.55 31.79
N MET A 191 -0.24 13.79 31.45
CA MET A 191 -1.62 14.30 31.46
C MET A 191 -2.33 14.25 32.82
N VAL A 192 -1.75 13.57 33.81
CA VAL A 192 -2.41 13.40 35.13
C VAL A 192 -2.68 14.76 35.78
N GLU A 193 -1.71 15.69 35.77
CA GLU A 193 -1.88 16.99 36.43
C GLU A 193 -2.97 17.85 35.74
N PRO A 194 -2.94 18.09 34.41
CA PRO A 194 -4.02 18.82 33.73
C PRO A 194 -5.43 18.27 33.99
N VAL A 195 -5.56 16.94 34.07
CA VAL A 195 -6.85 16.28 34.38
C VAL A 195 -7.31 16.60 35.81
N THR A 196 -6.40 16.53 36.79
CA THR A 196 -6.74 16.90 38.18
C THR A 196 -7.06 18.38 38.34
N ASP A 197 -6.41 19.26 37.58
CA ASP A 197 -6.59 20.72 37.65
C ASP A 197 -8.00 21.17 37.28
N VAL A 198 -8.67 20.45 36.38
CA VAL A 198 -10.06 20.72 35.99
C VAL A 198 -11.10 20.12 36.96
N GLY A 199 -10.65 19.41 38.00
CA GLY A 199 -11.48 18.89 39.09
C GLY A 199 -12.00 17.46 38.88
N ILE A 200 -11.45 16.72 37.91
CA ILE A 200 -11.71 15.29 37.77
C ILE A 200 -11.08 14.55 38.97
N GLN A 201 -11.84 13.60 39.52
CA GLN A 201 -11.47 12.83 40.71
C GLN A 201 -11.18 11.37 40.38
N TRP A 202 -11.71 10.87 39.26
CA TRP A 202 -11.37 9.56 38.75
C TRP A 202 -11.40 9.50 37.22
N MET A 203 -10.61 8.59 36.64
CA MET A 203 -10.64 8.27 35.21
C MET A 203 -10.53 6.75 34.98
N VAL A 204 -10.87 6.29 33.79
CA VAL A 204 -10.80 4.87 33.39
C VAL A 204 -9.72 4.66 32.31
N THR A 205 -9.03 3.52 32.36
CA THR A 205 -8.09 3.06 31.32
C THR A 205 -7.98 1.53 31.31
N ASP A 206 -7.15 0.96 30.44
CA ASP A 206 -7.11 -0.48 30.16
C ASP A 206 -6.14 -1.28 31.03
N GLU A 207 -6.40 -2.58 31.20
CA GLU A 207 -5.52 -3.50 31.94
C GLU A 207 -4.09 -3.54 31.39
N GLU A 208 -3.89 -3.38 30.08
CA GLU A 208 -2.55 -3.36 29.49
C GLU A 208 -1.76 -2.13 29.95
N ILE A 209 -2.44 -1.03 30.28
CA ILE A 209 -1.80 0.15 30.88
C ILE A 209 -1.42 -0.12 32.34
N LEU A 210 -2.26 -0.84 33.11
CA LEU A 210 -1.91 -1.25 34.47
C LEU A 210 -0.66 -2.13 34.47
N LYS A 211 -0.62 -3.12 33.57
CA LYS A 211 0.51 -4.03 33.38
C LYS A 211 1.82 -3.31 33.05
N GLN A 212 1.75 -2.19 32.32
CA GLN A 212 2.89 -1.32 32.01
C GLN A 212 3.21 -0.31 33.13
N SER A 213 2.32 -0.14 34.11
CA SER A 213 2.50 0.79 35.23
C SER A 213 3.41 0.19 36.29
N THR A 214 4.08 1.06 37.06
CA THR A 214 4.95 0.63 38.16
C THR A 214 4.38 0.98 39.53
N ASP A 215 4.54 0.07 40.49
CA ASP A 215 4.20 0.28 41.90
C ASP A 215 5.20 1.23 42.60
N ALA A 216 4.93 1.59 43.86
CA ALA A 216 5.82 2.41 44.69
C ALA A 216 7.24 1.82 44.91
N ASN A 217 7.50 0.57 44.53
CA ASN A 217 8.81 -0.06 44.57
C ASN A 217 9.51 -0.09 43.20
N GLY A 218 8.85 0.39 42.15
CA GLY A 218 9.32 0.39 40.76
C GLY A 218 9.16 -0.96 40.04
N ASN A 219 8.34 -1.88 40.55
CA ASN A 219 8.01 -3.12 39.85
C ASN A 219 6.77 -2.93 38.98
N LEU A 220 6.69 -3.60 37.84
CA LEU A 220 5.47 -3.69 37.05
C LEU A 220 4.33 -4.31 37.88
N VAL A 221 3.10 -3.85 37.67
CA VAL A 221 1.92 -4.40 38.34
C VAL A 221 1.52 -5.71 37.68
N ASP A 222 1.28 -6.74 38.49
CA ASP A 222 0.83 -8.06 38.03
C ASP A 222 -0.70 -8.05 37.89
N VAL A 223 -1.19 -8.00 36.65
CA VAL A 223 -2.63 -7.95 36.34
C VAL A 223 -3.31 -9.31 36.42
N GLU A 224 -2.55 -10.41 36.45
CA GLU A 224 -3.09 -11.76 36.68
C GLU A 224 -3.60 -11.96 38.11
N ASP A 225 -3.12 -11.11 39.04
CA ASP A 225 -3.71 -11.00 40.36
C ASP A 225 -5.00 -10.16 40.29
N ALA A 226 -6.14 -10.85 40.41
CA ALA A 226 -7.46 -10.22 40.45
C ALA A 226 -7.58 -9.10 41.50
N ALA A 227 -6.80 -9.14 42.59
CA ALA A 227 -6.79 -8.06 43.58
C ALA A 227 -6.16 -6.77 43.03
N ASN A 228 -5.22 -6.85 42.10
CA ASN A 228 -4.62 -5.68 41.45
C ASN A 228 -5.54 -5.10 40.38
N LEU A 229 -6.08 -5.95 39.49
CA LEU A 229 -6.95 -5.52 38.39
C LEU A 229 -8.30 -4.99 38.89
N ALA A 230 -8.92 -5.66 39.88
CA ALA A 230 -10.20 -5.25 40.44
C ALA A 230 -10.07 -4.19 41.56
N THR A 231 -9.03 -3.37 41.54
CA THR A 231 -8.81 -2.30 42.53
C THR A 231 -8.50 -0.99 41.83
N PRO A 232 -9.19 0.12 42.17
CA PRO A 232 -8.76 1.45 41.75
C PRO A 232 -7.40 1.82 42.35
N TRP A 233 -6.56 2.50 41.60
CA TRP A 233 -5.23 2.94 42.04
C TRP A 233 -5.17 4.46 42.16
N THR A 234 -4.39 4.97 43.11
CA THR A 234 -4.08 6.41 43.18
C THR A 234 -2.89 6.71 42.27
N VAL A 235 -3.03 7.70 41.39
CA VAL A 235 -1.94 8.26 40.58
C VAL A 235 -1.75 9.72 40.98
N THR A 236 -0.49 10.14 41.11
CA THR A 236 -0.14 11.52 41.49
C THR A 236 0.51 12.24 40.32
N GLY A 237 -0.04 13.40 39.95
CA GLY A 237 0.51 14.29 38.93
C GLY A 237 1.78 15.01 39.38
N ALA A 238 2.44 15.68 38.44
CA ALA A 238 3.74 16.30 38.66
C ALA A 238 3.74 17.44 39.71
N GLU A 239 2.60 18.09 39.95
CA GLU A 239 2.44 19.15 40.97
C GLU A 239 1.74 18.65 42.25
N GLY A 240 1.40 17.35 42.31
CA GLY A 240 0.83 16.69 43.47
C GLY A 240 -0.69 16.54 43.45
N GLY A 241 -1.34 16.77 42.30
CA GLY A 241 -2.74 16.40 42.09
C GLY A 241 -2.92 14.88 42.16
N GLU A 242 -3.86 14.40 42.98
CA GLU A 242 -4.15 12.97 43.12
C GLU A 242 -5.47 12.63 42.41
N ILE A 243 -5.47 11.54 41.64
CA ILE A 243 -6.64 10.99 40.94
C ILE A 243 -6.75 9.48 41.16
N ALA A 244 -7.97 8.97 41.26
CA ALA A 244 -8.21 7.52 41.21
C ALA A 244 -8.28 7.04 39.76
N VAL A 245 -7.46 6.08 39.38
CA VAL A 245 -7.51 5.43 38.07
C VAL A 245 -8.12 4.05 38.22
N ILE A 246 -9.13 3.79 37.41
CA ILE A 246 -9.89 2.55 37.38
C ILE A 246 -9.51 1.80 36.12
N PHE A 247 -9.27 0.50 36.26
CA PHE A 247 -8.82 -0.33 35.15
C PHE A 247 -9.94 -1.23 34.65
N ARG A 248 -10.10 -1.25 33.33
CA ARG A 248 -11.00 -2.13 32.57
C ARG A 248 -10.54 -3.58 32.71
N ASP A 249 -11.46 -4.49 33.01
CA ASP A 249 -11.24 -5.93 32.79
C ASP A 249 -11.53 -6.19 31.31
N ARG A 250 -10.48 -6.45 30.52
CA ARG A 250 -10.60 -6.54 29.06
C ARG A 250 -11.43 -7.75 28.65
N VAL A 251 -11.21 -8.90 29.28
CA VAL A 251 -11.89 -10.17 28.95
C VAL A 251 -13.40 -10.01 29.01
N ILE A 252 -13.94 -9.50 30.11
CA ILE A 252 -15.40 -9.39 30.24
C ILE A 252 -15.98 -8.23 29.42
N SER A 253 -15.19 -7.18 29.21
CA SER A 253 -15.58 -6.03 28.39
C SER A 253 -15.70 -6.42 26.92
N ASP A 254 -14.69 -7.12 26.37
CA ASP A 254 -14.66 -7.62 24.99
C ASP A 254 -15.75 -8.67 24.75
N ARG A 255 -16.03 -9.52 25.74
CA ARG A 255 -17.16 -10.46 25.65
C ARG A 255 -18.49 -9.76 25.42
N ILE A 256 -18.75 -8.68 26.14
CA ILE A 256 -19.97 -7.89 25.96
C ILE A 256 -19.94 -7.17 24.61
N ALA A 257 -18.83 -6.53 24.28
CA ALA A 257 -18.68 -5.74 23.06
C ALA A 257 -18.83 -6.58 21.78
N PHE A 258 -18.17 -7.74 21.73
CA PHE A 258 -17.91 -8.43 20.46
C PHE A 258 -18.39 -9.88 20.42
N GLN A 259 -18.56 -10.56 21.56
CA GLN A 259 -18.85 -12.01 21.56
C GLN A 259 -20.31 -12.34 21.86
N TYR A 260 -20.89 -11.71 22.88
CA TYR A 260 -22.20 -12.06 23.41
C TYR A 260 -23.36 -11.89 22.43
N GLY A 261 -23.22 -11.03 21.42
CA GLY A 261 -24.21 -10.86 20.36
C GLY A 261 -24.68 -12.18 19.75
N THR A 262 -23.76 -13.14 19.59
CA THR A 262 -24.03 -14.44 18.96
C THR A 262 -24.78 -15.43 19.86
N MET A 263 -24.95 -15.11 21.14
CA MET A 263 -25.59 -15.97 22.14
C MET A 263 -27.06 -15.61 22.34
N THR A 264 -27.82 -16.45 23.05
CA THR A 264 -29.11 -15.99 23.59
C THR A 264 -28.86 -15.04 24.78
N PRO A 265 -29.73 -14.04 25.01
CA PRO A 265 -29.66 -13.17 26.19
C PRO A 265 -29.39 -13.90 27.51
N GLU A 266 -30.10 -15.00 27.76
CA GLU A 266 -29.98 -15.76 29.01
C GLU A 266 -28.64 -16.50 29.13
N ALA A 267 -28.07 -16.94 28.01
CA ALA A 267 -26.78 -17.62 27.97
C ALA A 267 -25.65 -16.61 28.21
N ALA A 268 -25.66 -15.48 27.50
CA ALA A 268 -24.70 -14.40 27.67
C ALA A 268 -24.67 -13.89 29.13
N VAL A 269 -25.83 -13.61 29.71
CA VAL A 269 -25.92 -13.13 31.10
C VAL A 269 -25.51 -14.21 32.12
N SER A 270 -25.69 -15.49 31.79
CA SER A 270 -25.23 -16.58 32.65
C SER A 270 -23.70 -16.72 32.62
N ASP A 271 -23.07 -16.56 31.46
CA ASP A 271 -21.61 -16.51 31.34
C ASP A 271 -21.04 -15.31 32.09
N PHE A 272 -21.63 -14.11 31.88
CA PHE A 272 -21.22 -12.89 32.57
C PHE A 272 -21.21 -13.05 34.09
N ILE A 273 -22.30 -13.55 34.67
CA ILE A 273 -22.39 -13.76 36.12
C ILE A 273 -21.39 -14.82 36.60
N ALA A 274 -21.16 -15.88 35.82
CA ALA A 274 -20.19 -16.92 36.16
C ALA A 274 -18.75 -16.36 36.20
N TYR A 275 -18.40 -15.47 35.27
CA TYR A 275 -17.13 -14.76 35.27
C TYR A 275 -16.96 -13.92 36.55
N LEU A 276 -17.95 -13.10 36.89
CA LEU A 276 -17.93 -12.26 38.09
C LEU A 276 -17.82 -13.09 39.39
N ASP A 277 -18.55 -14.21 39.48
CA ASP A 277 -18.46 -15.11 40.63
C ASP A 277 -17.09 -15.79 40.73
N ASN A 278 -16.41 -16.04 39.60
CA ASN A 278 -15.04 -16.58 39.57
C ASN A 278 -14.01 -15.57 40.08
N VAL A 279 -14.05 -14.31 39.58
CA VAL A 279 -13.20 -13.23 40.09
C VAL A 279 -13.39 -13.05 41.60
N ARG A 280 -14.64 -13.04 42.06
CA ARG A 280 -14.96 -13.01 43.50
C ARG A 280 -14.33 -14.18 44.27
N GLN A 281 -14.31 -15.39 43.69
CA GLN A 281 -13.70 -16.56 44.33
C GLN A 281 -12.18 -16.45 44.40
N GLN A 282 -11.52 -15.93 43.36
CA GLN A 282 -10.09 -15.63 43.36
C GLN A 282 -9.71 -14.65 44.48
N LEU A 283 -10.44 -13.55 44.64
CA LEU A 283 -10.24 -12.59 45.74
C LEU A 283 -10.35 -13.25 47.13
N LEU A 284 -11.38 -14.09 47.32
CA LEU A 284 -11.55 -14.82 48.58
C LEU A 284 -10.42 -15.81 48.87
N ASP A 285 -9.89 -16.47 47.82
CA ASP A 285 -8.80 -17.42 47.94
C ASP A 285 -7.45 -16.72 48.21
N ALA A 286 -7.27 -15.49 47.72
CA ALA A 286 -6.18 -14.58 48.08
C ALA A 286 -6.29 -14.03 49.52
N GLY A 287 -7.47 -14.14 50.14
CA GLY A 287 -7.74 -13.67 51.50
C GLY A 287 -8.22 -12.22 51.58
N GLU A 288 -8.60 -11.64 50.44
CA GLU A 288 -9.17 -10.30 50.33
C GLU A 288 -10.67 -10.27 50.68
N ASP A 289 -11.20 -9.09 50.98
CA ASP A 289 -12.64 -8.85 51.11
C ASP A 289 -13.18 -8.35 49.77
N PRO A 290 -13.99 -9.13 49.03
CA PRO A 290 -14.53 -8.69 47.74
C PRO A 290 -15.30 -7.37 47.77
N SER A 291 -15.76 -6.91 48.94
CA SER A 291 -16.44 -5.62 49.07
C SER A 291 -15.51 -4.41 49.01
N ASP A 292 -14.20 -4.61 49.09
CA ASP A 292 -13.14 -3.59 48.94
C ASP A 292 -12.63 -3.48 47.49
N HIS A 293 -13.19 -4.26 46.56
CA HIS A 293 -12.79 -4.33 45.15
C HIS A 293 -13.89 -3.83 44.19
N LEU A 294 -13.47 -3.31 43.04
CA LEU A 294 -14.30 -2.83 41.94
C LEU A 294 -13.86 -3.52 40.64
N LEU A 295 -14.71 -4.39 40.11
CA LEU A 295 -14.52 -4.97 38.77
C LEU A 295 -15.17 -4.05 37.74
N THR A 296 -14.42 -3.63 36.72
CA THR A 296 -14.85 -2.63 35.75
C THR A 296 -15.11 -3.26 34.40
N VAL A 297 -16.29 -3.00 33.87
CA VAL A 297 -16.64 -3.29 32.48
C VAL A 297 -16.67 -1.95 31.74
N ALA A 298 -15.73 -1.73 30.83
CA ALA A 298 -15.63 -0.51 30.05
C ALA A 298 -15.55 -0.85 28.57
N LEU A 299 -16.47 -0.29 27.77
CA LEU A 299 -16.53 -0.50 26.34
C LEU A 299 -17.27 0.66 25.70
N ASP A 300 -17.08 0.83 24.40
CA ASP A 300 -17.89 1.74 23.63
C ASP A 300 -19.38 1.36 23.70
N GLY A 301 -20.20 2.39 23.90
CA GLY A 301 -21.62 2.22 24.16
C GLY A 301 -22.40 1.65 22.98
N GLU A 302 -21.78 1.60 21.80
CA GLU A 302 -22.38 1.16 20.55
C GLU A 302 -22.10 -0.33 20.26
N ASN A 303 -20.90 -0.84 20.58
CA ASN A 303 -20.36 -2.10 20.03
C ASN A 303 -21.31 -3.28 20.24
N TRP A 304 -21.71 -3.50 21.51
CA TRP A 304 -22.63 -4.57 21.90
C TRP A 304 -24.02 -4.44 21.26
N MET A 305 -24.39 -3.26 20.78
CA MET A 305 -25.64 -2.99 20.09
C MET A 305 -25.49 -3.21 18.58
N PHE A 306 -24.65 -2.46 17.87
CA PHE A 306 -24.63 -2.46 16.39
C PHE A 306 -23.64 -3.44 15.76
N MET A 307 -22.59 -3.83 16.46
CA MET A 307 -21.63 -4.84 15.98
C MET A 307 -22.05 -6.27 16.31
N SER A 308 -23.20 -6.44 16.97
CA SER A 308 -23.66 -7.71 17.52
C SER A 308 -25.00 -8.13 16.92
N GLU A 309 -25.28 -9.44 16.86
CA GLU A 309 -26.57 -9.98 16.38
C GLU A 309 -27.76 -9.53 17.25
N PHE A 310 -27.52 -8.99 18.46
CA PHE A 310 -28.58 -8.47 19.30
C PHE A 310 -29.32 -7.28 18.68
N GLN A 311 -28.72 -6.49 17.77
CA GLN A 311 -29.45 -5.43 17.06
C GLN A 311 -30.67 -5.95 16.29
N HIS A 312 -30.61 -7.19 15.80
CA HIS A 312 -31.70 -7.81 15.06
C HIS A 312 -32.84 -8.32 15.96
N GLN A 313 -32.64 -8.28 17.29
CA GLN A 313 -33.60 -8.71 18.30
C GLN A 313 -34.11 -7.53 19.11
N ASP A 314 -34.78 -6.58 18.44
CA ASP A 314 -35.30 -5.37 19.07
C ASP A 314 -34.15 -4.57 19.73
N ASN A 315 -33.15 -4.18 18.93
CA ASN A 315 -32.04 -3.32 19.34
C ASN A 315 -31.42 -3.72 20.69
N ALA A 316 -31.13 -5.02 20.87
CA ALA A 316 -30.54 -5.60 22.07
C ALA A 316 -31.31 -5.42 23.40
N ARG A 317 -32.55 -4.91 23.36
CA ARG A 317 -33.37 -4.71 24.57
C ARG A 317 -33.57 -5.99 25.40
N PRO A 318 -33.86 -7.18 24.81
CA PRO A 318 -34.00 -8.41 25.58
C PRO A 318 -32.76 -8.76 26.39
N PHE A 319 -31.57 -8.56 25.82
CA PHE A 319 -30.29 -8.73 26.50
C PHE A 319 -30.15 -7.76 27.68
N MET A 320 -30.34 -6.46 27.46
CA MET A 320 -30.25 -5.45 28.52
C MET A 320 -31.23 -5.71 29.67
N ALA A 321 -32.46 -6.11 29.34
CA ALA A 321 -33.48 -6.43 30.34
C ALA A 321 -33.08 -7.64 31.19
N GLU A 322 -32.56 -8.71 30.57
CA GLU A 322 -32.10 -9.90 31.30
C GLU A 322 -30.87 -9.58 32.16
N TRP A 323 -29.91 -8.85 31.60
CA TRP A 323 -28.65 -8.51 32.26
C TRP A 323 -28.87 -7.68 33.53
N TYR A 324 -29.53 -6.52 33.40
CA TYR A 324 -29.77 -5.65 34.56
C TYR A 324 -30.77 -6.27 35.56
N SER A 325 -31.75 -7.07 35.11
CA SER A 325 -32.67 -7.74 36.04
C SER A 325 -31.94 -8.74 36.94
N ARG A 326 -31.02 -9.53 36.38
CA ARG A 326 -30.25 -10.49 37.16
C ARG A 326 -29.21 -9.82 38.05
N LEU A 327 -28.60 -8.73 37.61
CA LEU A 327 -27.68 -7.94 38.44
C LEU A 327 -28.40 -7.28 39.62
N ALA A 328 -29.58 -6.68 39.39
CA ALA A 328 -30.33 -5.99 40.43
C ALA A 328 -30.75 -6.92 41.60
N ASP A 329 -31.02 -8.19 41.31
CA ASP A 329 -31.42 -9.19 42.30
C ASP A 329 -30.26 -10.11 42.77
N HIS A 330 -29.03 -9.89 42.30
CA HIS A 330 -27.91 -10.78 42.62
C HIS A 330 -27.49 -10.66 44.11
N PRO A 331 -27.27 -11.78 44.84
CA PRO A 331 -27.00 -11.73 46.28
C PRO A 331 -25.57 -11.27 46.64
N THR A 332 -24.62 -11.33 45.71
CA THR A 332 -23.18 -11.10 45.95
C THR A 332 -22.56 -10.06 45.05
N ILE A 333 -23.23 -9.66 43.97
CA ILE A 333 -22.75 -8.66 43.02
C ILE A 333 -23.51 -7.37 43.30
N VAL A 334 -22.79 -6.27 43.45
CA VAL A 334 -23.37 -4.94 43.70
C VAL A 334 -22.94 -4.02 42.58
N THR A 335 -23.89 -3.59 41.76
CA THR A 335 -23.66 -2.53 40.78
C THR A 335 -23.56 -1.20 41.53
N THR A 336 -22.47 -0.47 41.32
CA THR A 336 -22.16 0.81 41.99
C THR A 336 -21.57 1.76 40.96
N THR A 337 -21.67 3.06 41.19
CA THR A 337 -20.86 4.02 40.41
C THR A 337 -19.45 4.12 40.98
N PRO A 338 -18.44 4.53 40.19
CA PRO A 338 -17.09 4.82 40.67
C PRO A 338 -17.06 5.79 41.86
N SER A 339 -17.77 6.92 41.77
CA SER A 339 -17.80 7.89 42.87
C SER A 339 -18.41 7.29 44.14
N GLU A 340 -19.49 6.51 44.03
CA GLU A 340 -20.09 5.82 45.17
C GLU A 340 -19.11 4.84 45.83
N PHE A 341 -18.37 4.08 45.03
CA PHE A 341 -17.35 3.15 45.50
C PHE A 341 -16.23 3.87 46.27
N LEU A 342 -15.71 4.96 45.70
CA LEU A 342 -14.62 5.74 46.29
C LEU A 342 -15.02 6.41 47.63
N THR A 343 -16.32 6.64 47.88
CA THR A 343 -16.78 7.18 49.17
C THR A 343 -16.58 6.24 50.37
N LYS A 344 -16.28 4.95 50.14
CA LYS A 344 -15.95 3.99 51.21
C LYS A 344 -14.71 4.40 52.00
N GLY A 345 -13.80 5.15 51.36
CA GLY A 345 -12.53 5.57 51.96
C GLY A 345 -11.58 4.39 52.19
N THR A 346 -11.59 3.42 51.30
CA THR A 346 -10.60 2.34 51.23
C THR A 346 -9.24 2.96 50.91
N ASP A 347 -8.18 2.52 51.61
CA ASP A 347 -6.81 2.95 51.30
C ASP A 347 -6.42 2.32 49.95
N LEU A 348 -6.37 3.13 48.88
CA LEU A 348 -6.01 2.66 47.54
C LEU A 348 -4.49 2.47 47.41
N PRO A 349 -4.03 1.46 46.66
CA PRO A 349 -2.63 1.33 46.31
C PRO A 349 -2.17 2.46 45.36
N GLU A 350 -0.88 2.79 45.39
CA GLU A 350 -0.28 3.87 44.60
C GLU A 350 0.46 3.33 43.37
N ILE A 351 0.23 3.96 42.23
CA ILE A 351 1.06 3.82 41.03
C ILE A 351 2.11 4.94 41.06
N GLU A 352 3.39 4.56 41.00
CA GLU A 352 4.51 5.50 40.94
C GLU A 352 4.64 6.11 39.53
N THR A 353 4.45 5.30 38.49
CA THR A 353 4.44 5.77 37.10
C THR A 353 3.40 4.97 36.33
N ILE A 354 2.36 5.67 35.84
CA ILE A 354 1.34 5.09 34.98
C ILE A 354 1.93 4.79 33.59
N GLY A 355 1.51 3.68 32.99
CA GLY A 355 1.86 3.34 31.60
C GLY A 355 1.43 4.43 30.60
N THR A 356 1.98 4.37 29.39
CA THR A 356 1.59 5.25 28.28
C THR A 356 1.08 4.42 27.13
N GLY A 357 -0.18 4.60 26.77
CA GLY A 357 -0.86 3.81 25.74
C GLY A 357 -2.36 4.06 25.77
N SER A 358 -3.11 3.20 25.08
CA SER A 358 -4.57 3.21 24.98
C SER A 358 -5.15 1.82 25.28
N TRP A 359 -6.48 1.70 25.27
CA TRP A 359 -7.14 0.39 25.29
C TRP A 359 -6.92 -0.47 24.05
N ILE A 360 -6.40 0.10 22.97
CA ILE A 360 -6.02 -0.63 21.76
C ILE A 360 -4.56 -1.06 21.89
N ASP A 361 -4.38 -2.36 22.13
CA ASP A 361 -3.08 -3.03 22.24
C ASP A 361 -2.10 -2.45 23.28
N GLY A 362 -2.57 -1.62 24.21
CA GLY A 362 -1.72 -0.95 25.19
C GLY A 362 -0.75 0.07 24.59
N THR A 363 -0.95 0.51 23.34
CA THR A 363 -0.03 1.41 22.62
C THR A 363 -0.76 2.63 22.03
N LEU A 364 -0.02 3.51 21.33
CA LEU A 364 -0.57 4.67 20.62
C LEU A 364 -0.49 4.52 19.08
N ARG A 365 -0.10 3.34 18.57
CA ARG A 365 0.25 3.15 17.16
C ARG A 365 -0.94 3.31 16.20
N THR A 366 -2.16 2.99 16.63
CA THR A 366 -3.38 3.21 15.84
C THR A 366 -3.61 4.67 15.42
N TRP A 367 -2.97 5.65 16.07
CA TRP A 367 -3.13 7.07 15.69
C TRP A 367 -1.82 7.73 15.26
N ALA A 368 -0.72 6.98 15.13
CA ALA A 368 0.63 7.53 14.95
C ALA A 368 1.66 6.55 14.37
N GLY A 369 1.26 5.34 13.98
CA GLY A 369 2.14 4.21 13.69
C GLY A 369 2.40 4.00 12.20
N GLU A 370 1.50 4.47 11.34
CA GLU A 370 1.54 4.29 9.89
C GLU A 370 1.80 5.61 9.13
N GLU A 371 2.13 5.44 7.85
CA GLU A 371 2.61 6.52 6.97
C GLU A 371 1.60 7.67 6.89
N GLU A 372 0.33 7.34 6.75
CA GLU A 372 -0.79 8.25 6.61
C GLU A 372 -1.03 9.08 7.89
N GLU A 373 -1.04 8.46 9.08
CA GLU A 373 -1.15 9.22 10.34
C GLU A 373 0.04 10.16 10.52
N SER A 374 1.26 9.69 10.28
CA SER A 374 2.47 10.53 10.41
C SER A 374 2.42 11.75 9.49
N LEU A 375 1.95 11.60 8.26
CA LEU A 375 1.73 12.72 7.35
C LEU A 375 0.65 13.67 7.86
N ALA A 376 -0.46 13.14 8.39
CA ALA A 376 -1.51 13.96 8.98
C ALA A 376 -0.99 14.78 10.17
N TRP A 377 -0.19 14.17 11.05
CA TRP A 377 0.47 14.85 12.17
C TRP A 377 1.45 15.93 11.71
N GLN A 378 2.33 15.65 10.75
CA GLN A 378 3.26 16.65 10.21
C GLN A 378 2.52 17.88 9.68
N ARG A 379 1.37 17.68 9.01
CA ARG A 379 0.55 18.76 8.47
C ARG A 379 -0.17 19.55 9.56
N LEU A 380 -0.65 18.88 10.61
CA LEU A 380 -1.23 19.54 11.79
C LEU A 380 -0.19 20.41 12.49
N VAL A 381 1.03 19.89 12.67
CA VAL A 381 2.16 20.65 13.24
C VAL A 381 2.46 21.90 12.42
N GLU A 382 2.54 21.79 11.09
CA GLU A 382 2.80 22.94 10.21
C GLU A 382 1.68 24.00 10.32
N ALA A 383 0.42 23.57 10.35
CA ALA A 383 -0.73 24.48 10.51
C ALA A 383 -0.72 25.20 11.86
N ARG A 384 -0.41 24.48 12.94
CA ARG A 384 -0.31 25.06 14.29
C ARG A 384 0.83 26.07 14.39
N GLN A 385 2.01 25.74 13.86
CA GLN A 385 3.16 26.65 13.85
C GLN A 385 2.82 27.97 13.13
N ALA A 386 2.20 27.88 11.94
CA ALA A 386 1.76 29.06 11.20
C ALA A 386 0.74 29.90 11.99
N LEU A 387 -0.21 29.26 12.70
CA LEU A 387 -1.18 29.95 13.54
C LEU A 387 -0.53 30.68 14.71
N VAL A 388 0.36 30.01 15.45
CA VAL A 388 1.05 30.57 16.62
C VAL A 388 1.95 31.75 16.21
N GLU A 389 2.70 31.63 15.12
CA GLU A 389 3.54 32.72 14.60
C GLU A 389 2.72 33.93 14.15
N PHE A 390 1.59 33.67 13.49
CA PHE A 390 0.66 34.72 13.08
C PHE A 390 0.06 35.44 14.29
N GLU A 391 -0.42 34.70 15.30
CA GLU A 391 -0.99 35.27 16.52
C GLU A 391 0.03 36.12 17.29
N ALA A 392 1.28 35.66 17.38
CA ALA A 392 2.36 36.39 18.05
C ALA A 392 2.56 37.80 17.47
N THR A 393 2.29 37.97 16.17
CA THR A 393 2.39 39.27 15.48
C THR A 393 1.04 40.00 15.35
N ASN A 394 -0.09 39.28 15.40
CA ASN A 394 -1.45 39.80 15.19
C ASN A 394 -2.45 39.34 16.27
N PRO A 395 -2.23 39.61 17.57
CA PRO A 395 -2.98 38.98 18.68
C PRO A 395 -4.44 39.44 18.83
N ASN A 396 -4.94 40.30 17.94
CA ASN A 396 -6.33 40.77 17.96
C ASN A 396 -7.02 40.56 16.61
N ASP A 397 -6.47 39.72 15.75
CA ASP A 397 -7.10 39.42 14.46
C ASP A 397 -8.44 38.69 14.70
N PRO A 398 -9.54 39.12 14.04
CA PRO A 398 -10.85 38.51 14.24
C PRO A 398 -10.94 37.05 13.77
N GLY A 399 -9.99 36.56 12.96
CA GLY A 399 -9.91 35.19 12.48
C GLY A 399 -9.37 34.18 13.49
N LEU A 400 -8.64 34.62 14.52
CA LEU A 400 -7.93 33.73 15.45
C LEU A 400 -8.85 32.71 16.12
N SER A 401 -10.04 33.13 16.56
CA SER A 401 -10.99 32.21 17.22
C SER A 401 -11.46 31.08 16.31
N ALA A 402 -11.68 31.36 15.01
CA ALA A 402 -12.09 30.34 14.05
C ALA A 402 -10.93 29.43 13.64
N ALA A 403 -9.71 29.98 13.61
CA ALA A 403 -8.49 29.23 13.34
C ALA A 403 -8.17 28.25 14.47
N TRP A 404 -8.20 28.72 15.73
CA TRP A 404 -7.99 27.86 16.90
C TRP A 404 -9.07 26.78 17.03
N GLU A 405 -10.35 27.11 16.80
CA GLU A 405 -11.41 26.09 16.76
C GLU A 405 -11.14 25.01 15.71
N SER A 406 -10.72 25.42 14.50
CA SER A 406 -10.41 24.47 13.43
C SER A 406 -9.19 23.59 13.75
N LEU A 407 -8.19 24.13 14.47
CA LEU A 407 -7.07 23.35 14.99
C LEU A 407 -7.54 22.29 15.98
N TYR A 408 -8.36 22.67 16.97
CA TYR A 408 -8.85 21.73 17.98
C TYR A 408 -9.72 20.63 17.39
N ILE A 409 -10.50 20.93 16.34
CA ILE A 409 -11.22 19.88 15.60
C ILE A 409 -10.22 18.93 14.94
N ALA A 410 -9.18 19.44 14.29
CA ALA A 410 -8.18 18.63 13.59
C ALA A 410 -7.30 17.79 14.53
N GLU A 411 -7.26 18.09 15.82
CA GLU A 411 -6.58 17.28 16.85
C GLU A 411 -7.38 16.03 17.27
N GLY A 412 -8.64 15.90 16.84
CA GLY A 412 -9.48 14.76 17.20
C GLY A 412 -8.93 13.42 16.73
N SER A 413 -9.05 12.40 17.56
CA SER A 413 -8.51 11.05 17.29
C SER A 413 -9.17 10.37 16.09
N ASP A 414 -10.45 10.65 15.81
CA ASP A 414 -11.20 10.04 14.71
C ASP A 414 -10.53 10.22 13.34
N TRP A 415 -9.85 11.35 13.10
CA TRP A 415 -9.15 11.56 11.84
C TRP A 415 -8.03 10.55 11.64
N TYR A 416 -7.30 10.27 12.71
CA TYR A 416 -6.14 9.38 12.70
C TYR A 416 -6.54 7.91 12.76
N TRP A 417 -7.71 7.61 13.33
CA TRP A 417 -8.28 6.26 13.34
C TRP A 417 -8.58 5.74 11.93
N TRP A 418 -8.97 6.60 10.99
CA TRP A 418 -9.30 6.18 9.61
C TRP A 418 -8.13 6.33 8.63
N TYR A 419 -6.96 6.78 9.09
CA TYR A 419 -5.75 6.73 8.29
C TYR A 419 -5.05 5.38 8.53
N GLY A 420 -4.28 4.93 7.55
CA GLY A 420 -3.58 3.66 7.61
C GLY A 420 -4.35 2.50 6.98
N LEU A 421 -3.82 1.30 7.13
CA LEU A 421 -4.35 0.02 6.65
C LEU A 421 -5.07 -0.76 7.76
N ASP A 422 -4.90 -0.36 9.02
CA ASP A 422 -5.47 -1.05 10.17
C ASP A 422 -6.99 -0.89 10.27
N GLN A 423 -7.54 0.24 9.78
CA GLN A 423 -8.97 0.53 9.71
C GLN A 423 -9.44 0.90 8.30
N ASP A 424 -10.74 0.71 8.02
CA ASP A 424 -11.38 1.10 6.77
C ASP A 424 -12.81 1.58 7.06
N SER A 425 -13.11 2.83 6.72
CA SER A 425 -14.45 3.41 6.87
C SER A 425 -15.40 3.08 5.71
N GLY A 426 -14.88 2.47 4.64
CA GLY A 426 -15.47 2.35 3.32
C GLY A 426 -15.42 3.63 2.49
N TYR A 427 -14.91 4.74 3.06
CA TYR A 427 -14.94 6.09 2.47
C TYR A 427 -13.76 6.97 2.94
N ASP A 428 -12.56 6.42 3.14
CA ASP A 428 -11.43 7.11 3.79
C ASP A 428 -11.01 8.41 3.08
N GLU A 429 -11.17 8.47 1.75
CA GLU A 429 -10.95 9.70 0.97
C GLU A 429 -11.81 10.87 1.47
N ASN A 430 -13.04 10.62 1.93
CA ASN A 430 -13.90 11.67 2.47
C ASN A 430 -13.42 12.14 3.84
N TRP A 431 -12.90 11.23 4.69
CA TRP A 431 -12.30 11.59 5.97
C TRP A 431 -11.06 12.46 5.78
N ASP A 432 -10.18 12.11 4.84
CA ASP A 432 -9.02 12.94 4.47
C ASP A 432 -9.43 14.34 4.00
N VAL A 433 -10.44 14.43 3.13
CA VAL A 433 -10.95 15.71 2.64
C VAL A 433 -11.47 16.57 3.79
N LEU A 434 -12.24 15.99 4.72
CA LEU A 434 -12.78 16.72 5.88
C LEU A 434 -11.66 17.21 6.81
N PHE A 435 -10.67 16.36 7.11
CA PHE A 435 -9.48 16.75 7.89
C PHE A 435 -8.73 17.91 7.23
N LYS A 436 -8.43 17.81 5.93
CA LYS A 436 -7.77 18.87 5.15
C LYS A 436 -8.59 20.16 5.06
N VAL A 437 -9.93 20.08 5.11
CA VAL A 437 -10.80 21.26 5.21
C VAL A 437 -10.56 21.99 6.53
N HIS A 438 -10.44 21.28 7.66
CA HIS A 438 -10.10 21.90 8.94
C HIS A 438 -8.72 22.54 8.92
N LEU A 439 -7.70 21.87 8.38
CA LEU A 439 -6.38 22.47 8.20
C LEU A 439 -6.45 23.73 7.30
N SER A 440 -7.18 23.67 6.19
CA SER A 440 -7.37 24.81 5.28
C SER A 440 -8.08 25.98 5.94
N ASN A 441 -9.04 25.70 6.83
CA ASN A 441 -9.78 26.73 7.56
C ASN A 441 -8.87 27.51 8.52
N ILE A 442 -7.86 26.88 9.10
CA ILE A 442 -6.83 27.56 9.91
C ILE A 442 -6.20 28.69 9.09
N TYR A 443 -5.56 28.36 7.95
CA TYR A 443 -4.90 29.35 7.09
C TYR A 443 -5.87 30.41 6.54
N ARG A 444 -7.05 29.99 6.05
CA ARG A 444 -8.04 30.91 5.46
C ARG A 444 -8.59 31.90 6.49
N ALA A 445 -8.81 31.47 7.74
CA ALA A 445 -9.34 32.32 8.79
C ALA A 445 -8.38 33.47 9.15
N ILE A 446 -7.07 33.23 9.13
CA ILE A 446 -6.02 34.24 9.36
C ILE A 446 -5.44 34.83 8.06
N ASN A 447 -6.05 34.53 6.91
CA ASN A 447 -5.70 35.06 5.59
C ASN A 447 -4.22 34.80 5.21
N LEU A 448 -3.72 33.60 5.50
CA LEU A 448 -2.49 33.05 4.96
C LEU A 448 -2.76 32.21 3.70
N ASP A 449 -1.75 32.09 2.84
CA ASP A 449 -1.81 31.20 1.68
C ASP A 449 -1.78 29.73 2.12
N LEU A 450 -2.46 28.86 1.36
CA LEU A 450 -2.48 27.43 1.65
C LEU A 450 -1.15 26.78 1.25
N PRO A 451 -0.59 25.89 2.09
CA PRO A 451 0.44 24.95 1.65
C PRO A 451 -0.03 24.16 0.41
N PRO A 452 0.88 23.79 -0.51
CA PRO A 452 0.52 23.12 -1.75
C PRO A 452 -0.33 21.85 -1.58
N TYR A 453 -0.06 21.05 -0.54
CA TYR A 453 -0.81 19.83 -0.24
C TYR A 453 -2.28 20.07 0.20
N LEU A 454 -2.64 21.31 0.58
CA LEU A 454 -4.02 21.73 0.89
C LEU A 454 -4.69 22.50 -0.26
N GLN A 455 -3.95 22.79 -1.32
CA GLN A 455 -4.55 23.40 -2.50
C GLN A 455 -5.25 22.29 -3.29
N ASP A 456 -6.48 22.55 -3.71
CA ASP A 456 -7.24 21.68 -4.61
C ASP A 456 -6.62 21.75 -6.02
N LEU A 457 -5.46 21.10 -6.18
CA LEU A 457 -4.63 21.13 -7.37
C LEU A 457 -4.78 19.88 -8.23
N TRP A 458 -5.68 18.96 -7.86
CA TRP A 458 -5.97 17.78 -8.67
C TRP A 458 -6.71 18.20 -9.94
N THR A 459 -5.92 18.67 -10.90
CA THR A 459 -6.38 19.11 -12.21
C THR A 459 -6.44 17.92 -13.15
N ASN A 460 -7.36 17.96 -14.12
CA ASN A 460 -7.34 16.99 -15.22
C ASN A 460 -5.99 17.08 -15.94
N PRO A 461 -5.41 15.93 -16.33
CA PRO A 461 -4.14 15.93 -17.02
C PRO A 461 -4.22 16.67 -18.36
N ALA A 462 -3.08 17.15 -18.83
CA ALA A 462 -2.96 17.69 -20.18
C ALA A 462 -3.35 16.63 -21.21
N VAL A 463 -4.00 17.06 -22.29
CA VAL A 463 -4.37 16.17 -23.40
C VAL A 463 -3.23 16.15 -24.41
N ALA A 464 -2.70 14.97 -24.70
CA ALA A 464 -1.71 14.76 -25.74
C ALA A 464 -2.31 14.91 -27.15
N ASP A 465 -1.57 15.50 -28.09
CA ASP A 465 -1.90 15.56 -29.52
C ASP A 465 -0.62 15.52 -30.40
N PRO A 466 -0.30 14.36 -31.01
CA PRO A 466 -0.96 13.07 -30.87
C PRO A 466 -0.72 12.40 -29.49
N ALA A 467 -1.56 11.43 -29.13
CA ALA A 467 -1.33 10.54 -27.99
C ALA A 467 -0.35 9.41 -28.37
N ALA A 468 0.30 8.82 -27.37
CA ALA A 468 1.19 7.68 -27.58
C ALA A 468 0.43 6.51 -28.22
N SER A 469 1.05 5.84 -29.19
CA SER A 469 0.37 4.85 -30.04
C SER A 469 1.16 3.57 -30.29
N ALA A 470 2.46 3.54 -30.01
CA ALA A 470 3.33 2.38 -30.15
C ALA A 470 4.61 2.56 -29.32
N ILE A 471 5.36 1.47 -29.15
CA ILE A 471 6.74 1.54 -28.66
C ILE A 471 7.64 2.32 -29.62
N ILE A 472 8.66 2.99 -29.10
CA ILE A 472 9.66 3.74 -29.90
C ILE A 472 11.09 3.35 -29.53
N GLU A 473 12.03 3.56 -30.46
CA GLU A 473 13.46 3.28 -30.29
C GLU A 473 14.31 4.49 -30.74
N PRO A 474 14.23 5.64 -30.04
CA PRO A 474 14.98 6.83 -30.45
C PRO A 474 16.48 6.64 -30.25
N MET A 475 17.28 7.33 -31.07
CA MET A 475 18.72 7.47 -30.89
C MET A 475 18.98 8.69 -30.01
N ILE A 476 19.49 8.48 -28.81
CA ILE A 476 19.77 9.58 -27.87
C ILE A 476 21.03 10.34 -28.30
N ASP A 477 20.84 11.31 -29.19
CA ASP A 477 21.92 12.13 -29.75
C ASP A 477 21.56 13.63 -29.85
N GLY A 478 20.34 14.01 -29.46
CA GLY A 478 19.88 15.39 -29.44
C GLY A 478 19.31 15.85 -30.78
N ILE A 479 19.08 14.95 -31.74
CA ILE A 479 18.56 15.25 -33.08
C ILE A 479 17.30 14.45 -33.34
N ALA A 480 16.15 15.12 -33.42
CA ALA A 480 14.89 14.47 -33.72
C ALA A 480 14.70 14.17 -35.21
N LEU A 481 15.01 12.94 -35.62
CA LEU A 481 14.88 12.50 -37.02
C LEU A 481 13.42 12.21 -37.41
N PRO A 482 13.06 12.35 -38.71
CA PRO A 482 11.73 11.96 -39.19
C PRO A 482 11.43 10.48 -38.91
N GLY A 483 10.29 10.19 -38.28
CA GLY A 483 9.84 8.82 -37.99
C GLY A 483 10.33 8.24 -36.66
N GLU A 484 11.27 8.91 -36.00
CA GLU A 484 11.88 8.46 -34.74
C GLU A 484 10.92 8.53 -33.54
N TRP A 485 10.18 9.64 -33.46
CA TRP A 485 9.25 9.94 -32.36
C TRP A 485 7.77 9.74 -32.74
N ASP A 486 7.45 9.09 -33.88
CA ASP A 486 6.08 8.96 -34.41
C ASP A 486 5.12 8.21 -33.48
N GLY A 487 5.64 7.31 -32.62
CA GLY A 487 4.85 6.56 -31.62
C GLY A 487 4.60 7.30 -30.30
N ALA A 488 5.29 8.43 -30.07
CA ALA A 488 5.27 9.17 -28.82
C ALA A 488 4.01 10.04 -28.66
N ALA A 489 3.59 10.25 -27.41
CA ALA A 489 2.69 11.33 -27.05
C ALA A 489 3.40 12.68 -27.19
N ARG A 490 2.67 13.71 -27.59
CA ARG A 490 3.16 15.09 -27.71
C ARG A 490 2.28 16.05 -26.94
N TYR A 491 2.91 16.93 -26.18
CA TYR A 491 2.26 17.99 -25.42
C TYR A 491 2.85 19.35 -25.83
N ASP A 492 1.98 20.28 -26.17
CA ASP A 492 2.39 21.67 -26.45
C ASP A 492 2.65 22.43 -25.14
N ALA A 493 3.63 23.34 -25.18
CA ALA A 493 3.96 24.25 -24.10
C ALA A 493 3.52 25.68 -24.49
N PRO A 494 2.30 26.13 -24.10
CA PRO A 494 1.71 27.36 -24.62
C PRO A 494 2.15 28.63 -23.88
N VAL A 495 2.95 28.51 -22.81
CA VAL A 495 3.37 29.63 -21.95
C VAL A 495 4.83 29.91 -22.24
N SER A 496 5.21 31.13 -22.57
CA SER A 496 6.63 31.39 -22.88
C SER A 496 7.51 31.50 -21.62
N GLY A 497 8.59 30.72 -21.57
CA GLY A 497 9.75 30.80 -20.67
C GLY A 497 10.79 31.87 -21.01
N GLY A 498 10.57 32.67 -22.04
CA GLY A 498 11.47 33.76 -22.42
C GLY A 498 12.69 33.27 -23.18
N ASN A 499 13.86 33.26 -22.54
CA ASN A 499 15.12 32.87 -23.21
C ASN A 499 15.42 31.36 -23.11
N PHE A 500 14.74 30.63 -22.24
CA PHE A 500 14.82 29.17 -22.15
C PHE A 500 13.40 28.58 -22.25
N ASP A 501 12.77 28.89 -23.39
CA ASP A 501 11.41 28.49 -23.76
C ASP A 501 11.35 26.98 -24.05
N ILE A 502 10.25 26.34 -23.67
CA ILE A 502 9.89 24.99 -24.10
C ILE A 502 8.86 25.14 -25.22
N GLU A 503 9.11 24.56 -26.40
CA GLU A 503 8.14 24.54 -27.49
C GLU A 503 7.18 23.35 -27.36
N SER A 504 7.73 22.16 -27.12
CA SER A 504 6.93 20.96 -26.90
C SER A 504 7.69 19.88 -26.14
N PHE A 505 6.91 19.01 -25.49
CA PHE A 505 7.39 17.87 -24.72
C PHE A 505 6.80 16.59 -25.32
N HIS A 506 7.65 15.61 -25.57
CA HIS A 506 7.27 14.31 -26.12
C HIS A 506 7.60 13.19 -25.12
N PHE A 507 6.71 12.21 -25.07
CA PHE A 507 6.81 11.03 -24.21
C PHE A 507 6.61 9.77 -25.03
N GLY A 508 7.63 8.92 -25.08
CA GLY A 508 7.56 7.59 -25.65
C GLY A 508 8.15 6.56 -24.70
N TYR A 509 8.07 5.29 -25.07
CA TYR A 509 8.35 4.20 -24.15
C TYR A 509 8.68 2.91 -24.94
N ASP A 510 9.50 2.01 -24.38
CA ASP A 510 9.73 0.65 -24.91
C ASP A 510 9.50 -0.42 -23.80
N ALA A 511 10.17 -1.57 -23.84
CA ALA A 511 10.05 -2.57 -22.77
C ALA A 511 10.90 -2.27 -21.52
N SER A 512 11.63 -1.15 -21.47
CA SER A 512 12.63 -0.89 -20.41
C SER A 512 12.83 0.60 -20.06
N ASN A 513 12.69 1.52 -21.01
CA ASN A 513 13.06 2.93 -20.92
C ASN A 513 11.93 3.87 -21.34
N VAL A 514 11.70 4.90 -20.51
CA VAL A 514 10.83 6.02 -20.83
C VAL A 514 11.73 6.98 -21.58
N PHE A 515 11.28 7.37 -22.76
CA PHE A 515 11.96 8.32 -23.61
C PHE A 515 11.26 9.65 -23.51
N ILE A 516 12.05 10.68 -23.20
CA ILE A 516 11.56 12.04 -23.11
C ILE A 516 12.34 12.89 -24.09
N ARG A 517 11.61 13.65 -24.90
CA ARG A 517 12.18 14.69 -25.73
C ARG A 517 11.59 16.04 -25.36
N VAL A 518 12.46 17.03 -25.22
CA VAL A 518 12.08 18.40 -24.92
C VAL A 518 12.63 19.29 -26.04
N ASP A 519 11.72 19.89 -26.79
CA ASP A 519 12.05 20.91 -27.77
C ASP A 519 12.19 22.22 -27.00
N ALA A 520 13.42 22.68 -26.78
CA ALA A 520 13.73 23.88 -26.02
C ALA A 520 14.93 24.62 -26.62
N ALA A 521 15.24 25.82 -26.11
CA ALA A 521 16.39 26.60 -26.58
C ALA A 521 17.70 25.80 -26.58
N THR A 522 18.43 25.85 -27.70
CA THR A 522 19.69 25.11 -27.92
C THR A 522 20.84 25.67 -27.08
N LEU A 523 21.94 24.91 -26.92
CA LEU A 523 23.12 25.37 -26.17
C LEU A 523 23.69 26.70 -26.72
N ASP A 524 23.75 26.86 -28.05
CA ASP A 524 24.21 28.09 -28.69
C ASP A 524 23.30 29.29 -28.35
N GLU A 525 21.99 29.08 -28.32
CA GLU A 525 21.00 30.12 -27.95
C GLU A 525 21.08 30.48 -26.46
N LEU A 526 21.31 29.50 -25.59
CA LEU A 526 21.51 29.70 -24.16
C LEU A 526 22.80 30.47 -23.87
N ASP A 527 23.90 30.17 -24.58
CA ASP A 527 25.17 30.90 -24.49
C ASP A 527 25.02 32.37 -24.92
N GLU A 528 24.18 32.66 -25.93
CA GLU A 528 23.85 34.03 -26.32
C GLU A 528 22.98 34.76 -25.29
N ALA A 529 22.14 34.02 -24.56
CA ALA A 529 21.27 34.53 -23.50
C ALA A 529 21.99 34.70 -22.15
N ALA A 530 23.09 33.98 -21.92
CA ALA A 530 23.86 33.99 -20.67
C ALA A 530 24.47 35.39 -20.39
N GLY A 531 24.36 35.86 -19.14
CA GLY A 531 24.90 37.17 -18.72
C GLY A 531 23.95 38.37 -18.91
N VAL A 532 22.68 38.12 -19.23
CA VAL A 532 21.64 39.16 -19.40
C VAL A 532 20.75 39.29 -18.14
N GLY A 533 20.89 38.37 -17.17
CA GLY A 533 20.07 38.25 -15.96
C GLY A 533 20.85 38.31 -14.64
N SER A 534 20.19 37.95 -13.53
CA SER A 534 20.82 37.75 -12.22
C SER A 534 21.29 36.31 -11.98
N TYR A 535 20.85 35.38 -12.82
CA TYR A 535 21.20 33.97 -12.85
C TYR A 535 21.68 33.65 -14.26
N ASP A 536 22.78 32.90 -14.39
CA ASP A 536 23.49 32.74 -15.68
C ASP A 536 23.75 31.29 -16.08
N SER A 537 23.44 30.30 -15.23
CA SER A 537 23.62 28.87 -15.55
C SER A 537 22.26 28.22 -15.85
N PRO A 538 22.06 27.56 -17.01
CA PRO A 538 20.82 26.88 -17.33
C PRO A 538 20.66 25.57 -16.56
N ASP A 539 19.43 25.13 -16.40
CA ASP A 539 19.04 23.82 -15.88
C ASP A 539 17.74 23.33 -16.54
N LEU A 540 17.61 22.01 -16.71
CA LEU A 540 16.42 21.36 -17.25
C LEU A 540 16.16 20.09 -16.44
N ALA A 541 15.01 20.04 -15.78
CA ALA A 541 14.60 18.95 -14.92
C ALA A 541 13.19 18.43 -15.23
N ILE A 542 13.00 17.13 -15.06
CA ILE A 542 11.76 16.41 -15.30
C ILE A 542 11.29 15.85 -13.96
N TYR A 543 10.09 16.24 -13.54
CA TYR A 543 9.50 15.85 -12.26
C TYR A 543 8.43 14.78 -12.50
N PHE A 544 8.53 13.69 -11.76
CA PHE A 544 7.59 12.58 -11.79
C PHE A 544 6.83 12.53 -10.47
N MET A 545 5.50 12.42 -10.56
CA MET A 545 4.63 12.11 -9.44
C MET A 545 4.94 10.69 -8.92
N GLN A 546 4.70 10.46 -7.63
CA GLN A 546 4.62 9.11 -7.10
C GLN A 546 3.72 8.24 -8.01
N PRO A 547 4.23 7.12 -8.54
CA PRO A 547 3.47 6.22 -9.40
C PRO A 547 2.16 5.75 -8.75
N ASN A 548 1.08 5.78 -9.52
CA ASN A 548 -0.29 5.44 -9.09
C ASN A 548 -0.81 6.23 -7.88
N ALA A 549 -0.19 7.35 -7.49
CA ALA A 549 -0.73 8.19 -6.43
C ALA A 549 -2.16 8.61 -6.78
N VAL A 550 -3.09 8.32 -5.88
CA VAL A 550 -4.52 8.63 -6.05
C VAL A 550 -4.88 10.00 -5.49
N ASN A 551 -4.05 10.53 -4.59
CA ASN A 551 -4.23 11.84 -3.96
C ASN A 551 -2.86 12.47 -3.59
N PHE A 552 -2.84 13.41 -2.63
CA PHE A 552 -1.62 14.12 -2.20
C PHE A 552 -1.01 13.58 -0.89
N ASN A 553 -1.46 12.41 -0.41
CA ASN A 553 -1.00 11.74 0.81
C ASN A 553 0.08 10.73 0.49
N GLU A 554 1.20 11.22 -0.04
CA GLU A 554 2.33 10.39 -0.39
C GLU A 554 3.55 10.81 0.42
N ALA A 555 4.13 9.91 1.21
CA ALA A 555 5.28 10.27 2.02
C ALA A 555 6.53 10.54 1.19
N GLN A 556 7.37 11.39 1.76
CA GLN A 556 8.64 11.80 1.15
C GLN A 556 8.43 12.32 -0.28
N THR A 557 7.39 13.13 -0.50
CA THR A 557 7.13 13.79 -1.77
C THR A 557 7.27 15.30 -1.66
N ASN A 558 7.72 15.92 -2.75
CA ASN A 558 7.93 17.35 -2.87
C ASN A 558 6.86 17.96 -3.77
N PHE A 559 6.41 19.17 -3.46
CA PHE A 559 5.35 19.85 -4.20
C PHE A 559 5.88 21.04 -5.00
N ARG A 560 7.18 21.35 -4.88
CA ARG A 560 7.80 22.51 -5.50
C ARG A 560 8.96 22.14 -6.42
N THR A 561 9.20 22.99 -7.41
CA THR A 561 10.39 22.95 -8.25
C THR A 561 11.65 23.23 -7.44
N TYR A 562 12.76 22.59 -7.82
CA TYR A 562 14.03 22.63 -7.10
C TYR A 562 14.63 24.04 -7.00
N TYR A 563 14.62 24.83 -8.08
CA TYR A 563 15.24 26.15 -8.10
C TYR A 563 14.25 27.30 -7.85
N GLY A 564 13.18 27.42 -8.63
CA GLY A 564 12.24 28.53 -8.53
C GLY A 564 11.17 28.40 -7.43
N ASN A 565 11.08 27.26 -6.75
CA ASN A 565 10.07 26.97 -5.72
C ASN A 565 8.61 27.16 -6.19
N GLN A 566 8.33 26.98 -7.48
CA GLN A 566 6.98 27.01 -8.03
C GLN A 566 6.24 25.71 -7.75
N ILE A 567 4.92 25.77 -7.59
CA ILE A 567 4.09 24.62 -7.24
C ILE A 567 3.91 23.70 -8.47
N LEU A 568 4.28 22.43 -8.34
CA LEU A 568 4.16 21.41 -9.38
C LEU A 568 2.69 21.00 -9.62
N GLY A 569 1.88 20.95 -8.57
CA GLY A 569 0.48 20.51 -8.65
C GLY A 569 0.28 18.99 -8.54
N PHE A 570 1.30 18.26 -8.08
CA PHE A 570 1.26 16.85 -7.71
C PHE A 570 2.38 16.52 -6.70
N PRO A 571 2.28 15.42 -5.93
CA PRO A 571 3.32 14.95 -5.02
C PRO A 571 4.47 14.31 -5.82
N SER A 572 5.53 15.07 -6.09
CA SER A 572 6.68 14.59 -6.87
C SER A 572 7.56 13.69 -6.02
N LYS A 573 7.83 12.47 -6.53
CA LYS A 573 8.74 11.50 -5.89
C LYS A 573 10.12 11.52 -6.51
N HIS A 574 10.20 11.63 -7.83
CA HIS A 574 11.46 11.58 -8.58
C HIS A 574 11.65 12.84 -9.42
N MET A 575 12.90 13.27 -9.55
CA MET A 575 13.32 14.34 -10.45
C MET A 575 14.55 13.85 -11.25
N VAL A 576 14.48 13.93 -12.57
CA VAL A 576 15.60 13.63 -13.48
C VAL A 576 16.10 14.96 -14.05
N ALA A 577 17.36 15.31 -13.76
CA ALA A 577 17.98 16.58 -14.18
C ALA A 577 19.09 16.35 -15.21
N PHE A 578 19.19 17.22 -16.21
CA PHE A 578 20.24 17.17 -17.22
C PHE A 578 21.57 17.71 -16.68
N ASP A 579 22.68 16.96 -16.85
CA ASP A 579 24.01 17.39 -16.43
C ASP A 579 24.64 18.35 -17.46
N PHE A 580 24.39 19.65 -17.28
CA PHE A 580 24.99 20.71 -18.11
C PHE A 580 26.51 20.86 -17.93
N ASP A 581 27.07 20.35 -16.82
CA ASP A 581 28.47 20.54 -16.49
C ASP A 581 29.37 19.49 -17.16
N ASN A 582 28.80 18.37 -17.64
CA ASN A 582 29.53 17.26 -18.28
C ASN A 582 29.00 16.89 -19.68
N ILE A 583 28.69 17.89 -20.51
CA ILE A 583 28.33 17.69 -21.92
C ILE A 583 29.58 17.43 -22.77
N ARG A 584 29.52 16.40 -23.62
CA ARG A 584 30.58 16.12 -24.61
C ARG A 584 30.49 17.03 -25.83
N GLU A 585 31.57 17.05 -26.63
CA GLU A 585 31.60 17.78 -27.91
C GLU A 585 30.54 17.29 -28.92
N ASP A 586 30.03 16.06 -28.75
CA ASP A 586 28.96 15.47 -29.57
C ASP A 586 27.56 15.61 -28.96
N GLY A 587 27.40 16.47 -27.94
CA GLY A 587 26.10 16.74 -27.31
C GLY A 587 25.65 15.72 -26.27
N ARG A 588 26.28 14.54 -26.19
CA ARG A 588 25.92 13.50 -25.22
C ARG A 588 26.31 13.91 -23.79
N ALA A 589 25.43 13.61 -22.86
CA ALA A 589 25.59 13.93 -21.44
C ALA A 589 25.09 12.80 -20.55
N LYS A 590 25.03 13.08 -19.25
CA LYS A 590 24.37 12.25 -18.25
C LYS A 590 23.15 12.98 -17.71
N TRP A 591 22.23 12.22 -17.14
CA TRP A 591 21.24 12.79 -16.25
C TRP A 591 21.47 12.31 -14.82
N ASP A 592 21.06 13.13 -13.86
CA ASP A 592 21.10 12.85 -12.43
C ASP A 592 19.68 12.60 -11.92
N LEU A 593 19.51 11.54 -11.13
CA LEU A 593 18.23 11.18 -10.52
C LEU A 593 18.22 11.56 -9.04
N PHE A 594 17.22 12.35 -8.69
CA PHE A 594 16.95 12.75 -7.32
C PHE A 594 15.65 12.14 -6.84
N SER A 595 15.65 11.70 -5.57
CA SER A 595 14.46 11.26 -4.85
C SER A 595 14.07 12.30 -3.80
N ALA A 596 12.79 12.64 -3.76
CA ALA A 596 12.22 13.56 -2.78
C ALA A 596 12.34 12.95 -1.37
N GLN A 597 12.54 13.81 -0.38
CA GLN A 597 12.57 13.43 1.05
C GLN A 597 11.42 14.10 1.82
N GLY A 598 10.54 14.81 1.10
CA GLY A 598 9.54 15.67 1.72
C GLY A 598 10.17 16.91 2.36
N LYS A 599 9.40 17.52 3.24
CA LYS A 599 9.80 18.73 3.97
C LYS A 599 10.60 18.36 5.21
N VAL A 600 11.85 18.81 5.29
CA VAL A 600 12.71 18.67 6.47
C VAL A 600 13.03 20.07 7.00
N GLY A 601 12.48 20.42 8.16
CA GLY A 601 12.48 21.79 8.64
C GLY A 601 11.56 22.67 7.79
N ASP A 602 12.08 23.80 7.29
CA ASP A 602 11.29 24.78 6.51
C ASP A 602 11.32 24.55 4.99
N GLN A 603 12.12 23.59 4.51
CA GLN A 603 12.38 23.39 3.08
C GLN A 603 12.15 21.94 2.66
N GLU A 604 11.67 21.78 1.44
CA GLU A 604 11.67 20.50 0.76
C GLU A 604 13.12 20.07 0.47
N GLN A 605 13.38 18.78 0.58
CA GLN A 605 14.71 18.21 0.38
C GLN A 605 14.68 17.19 -0.76
N TRP A 606 15.73 17.19 -1.56
CA TRP A 606 15.98 16.24 -2.63
C TRP A 606 17.33 15.57 -2.37
N THR A 607 17.40 14.26 -2.57
CA THR A 607 18.64 13.49 -2.44
C THR A 607 19.02 12.90 -3.78
N LEU A 608 20.26 13.08 -4.22
CA LEU A 608 20.81 12.40 -5.39
C LEU A 608 20.90 10.89 -5.11
N THR A 609 20.14 10.09 -5.84
CA THR A 609 20.05 8.63 -5.63
C THR A 609 20.67 7.83 -6.77
N GLY A 610 20.86 8.44 -7.95
CA GLY A 610 21.49 7.78 -9.09
C GLY A 610 21.91 8.75 -10.18
N SER A 611 22.59 8.23 -11.20
CA SER A 611 22.90 8.95 -12.43
C SER A 611 23.05 7.98 -13.59
N SER A 612 22.83 8.47 -14.80
CA SER A 612 22.94 7.64 -15.99
C SER A 612 24.39 7.36 -16.38
N ASN A 613 24.56 6.34 -17.21
CA ASN A 613 25.75 6.25 -18.04
C ASN A 613 25.78 7.41 -19.04
N LEU A 614 26.98 7.72 -19.53
CA LEU A 614 27.17 8.72 -20.57
C LEU A 614 26.38 8.31 -21.83
N GLY A 615 25.60 9.23 -22.38
CA GLY A 615 24.65 8.95 -23.46
C GLY A 615 23.24 8.54 -22.98
N GLY A 616 22.98 8.60 -21.67
CA GLY A 616 21.62 8.49 -21.12
C GLY A 616 20.74 9.69 -21.45
N CYS A 617 21.35 10.83 -21.77
CA CYS A 617 20.72 11.97 -22.42
C CYS A 617 21.67 12.64 -23.43
N ALA A 618 21.13 13.50 -24.28
CA ALA A 618 21.89 14.29 -25.24
C ALA A 618 21.18 15.60 -25.60
N VAL A 619 21.94 16.55 -26.15
CA VAL A 619 21.44 17.83 -26.67
C VAL A 619 22.17 18.26 -27.94
N ASP A 620 21.41 18.62 -28.97
CA ASP A 620 21.87 19.37 -30.16
C ASP A 620 20.75 20.33 -30.61
N GLU A 621 19.77 19.83 -31.38
CA GLU A 621 18.56 20.56 -31.77
C GLU A 621 17.44 20.43 -30.72
N VAL A 622 17.43 19.33 -29.99
CA VAL A 622 16.46 19.01 -28.94
C VAL A 622 17.18 18.34 -27.76
N TYR A 623 16.54 18.30 -26.59
CA TYR A 623 17.02 17.52 -25.45
C TYR A 623 16.33 16.16 -25.44
N GLU A 624 17.10 15.08 -25.33
CA GLU A 624 16.58 13.71 -25.30
C GLU A 624 17.07 12.96 -24.07
N PHE A 625 16.20 12.14 -23.47
CA PHE A 625 16.47 11.34 -22.29
C PHE A 625 16.00 9.90 -22.52
N SER A 626 16.82 8.95 -22.08
CA SER A 626 16.44 7.55 -21.88
C SER A 626 16.54 7.25 -20.39
N VAL A 627 15.38 7.06 -19.74
CA VAL A 627 15.28 6.81 -18.30
C VAL A 627 14.69 5.42 -18.08
N PRO A 628 15.39 4.47 -17.47
CA PRO A 628 14.82 3.19 -17.10
C PRO A 628 13.57 3.38 -16.22
N TRP A 629 12.50 2.63 -16.49
CA TRP A 629 11.23 2.85 -15.79
C TRP A 629 11.37 2.53 -14.29
N ALA A 630 12.17 1.49 -13.99
CA ALA A 630 12.50 1.06 -12.63
C ALA A 630 13.18 2.16 -11.82
N ASP A 631 14.03 3.00 -12.44
CA ASP A 631 14.74 4.09 -11.74
C ASP A 631 13.77 5.16 -11.21
N ILE A 632 12.56 5.26 -11.78
CA ILE A 632 11.51 6.20 -11.37
C ILE A 632 10.26 5.50 -10.81
N GLY A 633 10.40 4.22 -10.39
CA GLY A 633 9.35 3.44 -9.74
C GLY A 633 8.16 3.06 -10.63
N LEU A 634 8.32 3.13 -11.95
CA LEU A 634 7.27 2.80 -12.91
C LEU A 634 7.31 1.32 -13.33
N ALA A 635 6.13 0.73 -13.48
CA ALA A 635 5.91 -0.63 -13.99
C ALA A 635 4.80 -0.64 -15.06
N PRO A 636 4.64 -1.72 -15.85
CA PRO A 636 3.53 -1.85 -16.79
C PRO A 636 2.18 -1.59 -16.11
N ARG A 637 1.25 -0.97 -16.84
CA ARG A 637 -0.07 -0.52 -16.35
C ARG A 637 -0.04 0.62 -15.33
N TYR A 638 1.13 1.04 -14.83
CA TYR A 638 1.20 2.17 -13.92
C TYR A 638 0.94 3.48 -14.65
N SER A 639 0.43 4.45 -13.90
CA SER A 639 0.35 5.83 -14.33
C SER A 639 1.22 6.74 -13.45
N THR A 640 1.71 7.82 -14.05
CA THR A 640 2.33 8.93 -13.31
C THR A 640 2.02 10.25 -13.99
N ARG A 641 2.15 11.34 -13.23
CA ARG A 641 2.05 12.70 -13.73
C ARG A 641 3.44 13.30 -13.88
N VAL A 642 3.66 14.01 -14.98
CA VAL A 642 4.98 14.56 -15.32
C VAL A 642 4.90 16.02 -15.70
N LYS A 643 5.94 16.76 -15.29
CA LYS A 643 6.22 18.13 -15.72
C LYS A 643 7.70 18.30 -16.02
N VAL A 644 7.98 19.07 -17.06
CA VAL A 644 9.32 19.53 -17.43
C VAL A 644 9.46 20.98 -16.99
N VAL A 645 10.62 21.32 -16.41
CA VAL A 645 10.92 22.66 -15.93
C VAL A 645 12.29 23.07 -16.44
N THR A 646 12.35 24.21 -17.13
CA THR A 646 13.60 24.90 -17.44
C THR A 646 13.86 25.98 -16.40
N SER A 647 15.10 26.13 -15.96
CA SER A 647 15.48 27.05 -14.89
C SER A 647 16.80 27.77 -15.17
N TRP A 648 17.02 28.87 -14.45
CA TRP A 648 18.30 29.57 -14.35
C TRP A 648 18.77 29.58 -12.90
N ARG A 649 20.01 29.12 -12.63
CA ARG A 649 20.59 28.96 -11.29
C ARG A 649 21.87 29.77 -11.08
N ASP A 650 22.18 30.10 -9.82
CA ASP A 650 23.49 30.66 -9.39
C ASP A 650 24.38 29.57 -8.78
N SER A 651 23.77 28.62 -8.06
CA SER A 651 24.43 27.42 -7.52
C SER A 651 23.56 26.18 -7.63
N GLU A 652 24.10 25.02 -7.26
CA GLU A 652 23.35 23.75 -7.21
C GLU A 652 22.45 23.63 -5.96
N SER A 653 22.43 24.67 -5.11
CA SER A 653 21.65 24.65 -3.87
C SER A 653 20.16 24.76 -4.16
N TYR A 654 19.35 24.00 -3.41
CA TYR A 654 17.90 24.10 -3.45
C TYR A 654 17.42 25.54 -3.23
N GLY A 655 16.51 26.01 -4.09
CA GLY A 655 15.94 27.36 -4.06
C GLY A 655 16.86 28.49 -4.56
N ASP A 656 18.04 28.18 -5.09
CA ASP A 656 19.02 29.18 -5.55
C ASP A 656 18.96 29.42 -7.08
N GLY A 657 17.77 29.80 -7.56
CA GLY A 657 17.52 30.10 -8.96
C GLY A 657 16.13 30.66 -9.23
N MET A 658 15.72 30.59 -10.49
CA MET A 658 14.37 30.90 -10.94
C MET A 658 13.95 29.95 -12.05
N ASP A 659 12.71 29.46 -12.00
CA ASP A 659 12.15 28.70 -13.11
C ASP A 659 11.84 29.66 -14.26
N ALA A 660 12.30 29.31 -15.46
CA ALA A 660 11.97 29.98 -16.70
C ALA A 660 10.58 29.55 -17.18
N GLU A 661 10.35 28.24 -17.29
CA GLU A 661 9.08 27.66 -17.73
C GLU A 661 8.79 26.33 -17.02
N MET A 662 7.50 26.02 -16.87
CA MET A 662 6.99 24.72 -16.43
C MET A 662 5.95 24.25 -17.44
N ALA A 663 6.22 23.12 -18.11
CA ALA A 663 5.38 22.57 -19.17
C ALA A 663 5.10 21.06 -18.97
N PRO A 664 3.90 20.58 -19.34
CA PRO A 664 2.72 21.38 -19.69
C PRO A 664 2.13 22.09 -18.45
N PRO A 665 1.30 23.15 -18.62
CA PRO A 665 0.72 23.89 -17.48
C PRO A 665 -0.11 23.00 -16.54
N ALA A 666 -1.00 22.18 -17.12
CA ALA A 666 -1.57 21.03 -16.44
C ALA A 666 -0.57 19.86 -16.58
N PRO A 667 -0.37 19.03 -15.56
CA PRO A 667 0.58 17.92 -15.66
C PRO A 667 0.21 16.96 -16.80
N ALA A 668 1.22 16.46 -17.52
CA ALA A 668 1.02 15.36 -18.47
C ALA A 668 0.73 14.08 -17.69
N GLU A 669 -0.13 13.20 -18.21
CA GLU A 669 -0.32 11.87 -17.67
C GLU A 669 0.37 10.85 -18.57
N MET A 670 1.26 10.08 -17.97
CA MET A 670 1.90 8.94 -18.59
C MET A 670 1.16 7.70 -18.10
N VAL A 671 0.60 6.93 -19.02
CA VAL A 671 0.04 5.61 -18.73
C VAL A 671 0.84 4.60 -19.51
N LEU A 672 1.45 3.66 -18.79
CA LEU A 672 2.23 2.61 -19.41
C LEU A 672 1.31 1.47 -19.82
N PRO A 673 1.35 1.00 -21.08
CA PRO A 673 0.55 -0.14 -21.49
C PRO A 673 1.02 -1.42 -20.78
N ASP A 674 0.18 -2.45 -20.82
CA ASP A 674 0.59 -3.78 -20.43
C ASP A 674 1.53 -4.37 -21.50
N LEU A 675 2.82 -4.38 -21.18
CA LEU A 675 3.88 -5.00 -21.98
C LEU A 675 4.43 -6.26 -21.29
N GLU A 676 3.69 -6.84 -20.33
CA GLU A 676 4.19 -7.96 -19.55
C GLU A 676 4.25 -9.26 -20.34
N GLU A 677 5.46 -9.76 -20.49
CA GLU A 677 5.71 -11.12 -20.92
C GLU A 677 6.04 -11.99 -19.71
N TRP A 678 5.29 -13.07 -19.54
CA TRP A 678 5.40 -13.95 -18.39
C TRP A 678 6.16 -15.24 -18.73
N VAL A 679 7.10 -15.61 -17.85
CA VAL A 679 7.85 -16.86 -17.87
C VAL A 679 7.44 -17.70 -16.68
N THR A 680 6.91 -18.90 -16.90
CA THR A 680 6.59 -19.84 -15.81
C THR A 680 7.87 -20.36 -15.20
N LEU A 681 8.02 -20.22 -13.88
CA LEU A 681 9.17 -20.70 -13.12
C LEU A 681 8.87 -22.05 -12.47
N LEU A 682 7.66 -22.22 -11.93
CA LEU A 682 7.25 -23.38 -11.17
C LEU A 682 5.78 -23.73 -11.46
N GLU A 683 5.52 -25.03 -11.57
CA GLU A 683 4.22 -25.65 -11.40
C GLU A 683 4.38 -26.71 -10.30
N LEU A 684 3.69 -26.53 -9.18
CA LEU A 684 3.78 -27.38 -8.00
C LEU A 684 2.39 -27.91 -7.66
N ASP A 685 2.24 -29.23 -7.71
CA ASP A 685 1.03 -29.90 -7.24
C ASP A 685 1.08 -30.02 -5.71
N ASP A 686 -0.03 -29.67 -5.07
CA ASP A 686 -0.23 -29.76 -3.63
C ASP A 686 -1.20 -30.92 -3.27
N ALA A 687 -1.19 -31.37 -2.02
CA ALA A 687 -1.73 -32.65 -1.59
C ALA A 687 -3.23 -32.62 -1.28
N VAL A 688 -4.06 -32.51 -2.32
CA VAL A 688 -5.54 -32.51 -2.27
C VAL A 688 -6.19 -33.15 -1.02
N GLY A 689 -6.85 -32.31 -0.24
CA GLY A 689 -7.68 -32.66 0.92
C GLY A 689 -6.92 -32.71 2.24
N ASP A 690 -5.77 -32.04 2.32
CA ASP A 690 -4.95 -31.91 3.52
C ASP A 690 -5.13 -30.60 4.30
N GLU A 691 -6.17 -29.81 3.95
CA GLU A 691 -6.77 -28.67 4.69
C GLU A 691 -7.26 -29.01 6.12
N THR A 692 -6.41 -29.68 6.88
CA THR A 692 -6.67 -30.30 8.18
C THR A 692 -5.84 -29.66 9.28
N GLY A 693 -5.03 -28.64 8.96
CA GLY A 693 -4.13 -27.98 9.90
C GLY A 693 -3.17 -28.98 10.57
N ASP A 694 -3.21 -29.02 11.91
CA ASP A 694 -2.44 -29.96 12.73
C ASP A 694 -2.99 -31.41 12.72
N GLY A 695 -4.11 -31.64 12.05
CA GLY A 695 -4.59 -32.95 11.61
C GLY A 695 -6.09 -33.22 11.80
N ASP A 696 -6.80 -32.38 12.55
CA ASP A 696 -8.23 -32.56 12.83
C ASP A 696 -9.07 -31.28 12.87
N TYR A 697 -8.64 -30.23 12.16
CA TYR A 697 -9.43 -29.01 12.05
C TYR A 697 -10.84 -29.23 11.48
N VAL A 698 -11.80 -28.49 12.01
CA VAL A 698 -13.23 -28.59 11.72
C VAL A 698 -13.76 -27.23 11.26
N TYR A 699 -14.53 -27.25 10.17
CA TYR A 699 -15.13 -26.05 9.59
C TYR A 699 -16.10 -25.33 10.55
N PRO A 700 -16.30 -24.01 10.41
CA PRO A 700 -17.31 -23.27 11.15
C PRO A 700 -18.72 -23.77 10.84
N LEU A 701 -19.65 -23.57 11.78
CA LEU A 701 -21.01 -24.09 11.69
C LEU A 701 -21.95 -23.22 10.82
N ALA A 702 -21.54 -22.00 10.46
CA ALA A 702 -22.32 -21.12 9.59
C ALA A 702 -22.49 -21.70 8.18
N SER A 703 -23.64 -21.42 7.58
CA SER A 703 -23.96 -21.96 6.25
C SER A 703 -23.07 -21.44 5.13
N ASP A 704 -22.42 -20.30 5.38
CA ASP A 704 -21.52 -19.56 4.51
C ASP A 704 -20.27 -20.38 4.16
N PHE A 705 -19.88 -21.33 5.00
CA PHE A 705 -18.73 -22.23 4.78
C PHE A 705 -19.13 -23.58 4.16
N ASN A 706 -20.42 -23.77 3.82
CA ASN A 706 -20.86 -25.02 3.21
C ASN A 706 -20.43 -25.10 1.75
N THR A 707 -19.71 -26.16 1.41
CA THR A 707 -19.42 -26.53 0.02
C THR A 707 -20.23 -27.76 -0.42
N PRO A 708 -20.30 -28.06 -1.73
CA PRO A 708 -20.98 -29.26 -2.23
C PRO A 708 -20.47 -30.58 -1.62
N ASP A 709 -19.17 -30.64 -1.30
CA ASP A 709 -18.49 -31.85 -0.82
C ASP A 709 -18.11 -31.81 0.67
N GLY A 710 -18.40 -30.71 1.38
CA GLY A 710 -18.17 -30.58 2.82
C GLY A 710 -16.73 -30.27 3.23
N GLY A 711 -15.97 -29.66 2.32
CA GLY A 711 -14.59 -29.20 2.44
C GLY A 711 -14.15 -28.48 1.16
N GLY A 712 -12.86 -28.19 1.03
CA GLY A 712 -12.20 -27.63 -0.15
C GLY A 712 -12.03 -26.11 -0.17
N LEU A 713 -12.55 -25.36 0.81
CA LEU A 713 -12.41 -23.90 0.80
C LEU A 713 -10.97 -23.46 1.03
N TRP A 714 -10.16 -24.25 1.73
CA TRP A 714 -8.78 -23.88 2.05
C TRP A 714 -7.73 -24.83 1.47
N ASP A 715 -8.16 -25.93 0.88
CA ASP A 715 -7.36 -26.89 0.09
C ASP A 715 -6.90 -26.27 -1.24
N ALA A 716 -5.68 -25.74 -1.27
CA ALA A 716 -5.03 -25.40 -2.53
C ALA A 716 -4.49 -26.68 -3.16
N THR A 717 -4.79 -26.87 -4.44
CA THR A 717 -4.44 -28.10 -5.16
C THR A 717 -3.24 -27.93 -6.09
N HIS A 718 -2.93 -26.68 -6.45
CA HIS A 718 -1.84 -26.37 -7.38
C HIS A 718 -1.36 -24.93 -7.22
N LEU A 719 -0.05 -24.74 -7.30
CA LEU A 719 0.61 -23.44 -7.36
C LEU A 719 1.35 -23.29 -8.69
N THR A 720 1.07 -22.21 -9.41
CA THR A 720 1.92 -21.73 -10.51
C THR A 720 2.66 -20.48 -10.08
N VAL A 721 3.99 -20.47 -10.20
CA VAL A 721 4.80 -19.25 -10.06
C VAL A 721 5.36 -18.86 -11.41
N ARG A 722 5.17 -17.61 -11.79
CA ARG A 722 5.72 -17.03 -13.02
C ARG A 722 6.29 -15.65 -12.75
N GLN A 723 7.18 -15.19 -13.61
CA GLN A 723 7.74 -13.84 -13.51
C GLN A 723 7.69 -13.12 -14.85
N SER A 724 7.56 -11.80 -14.81
CA SER A 724 7.87 -10.92 -15.93
C SER A 724 9.21 -10.23 -15.67
N ALA A 725 9.55 -9.22 -16.49
CA ALA A 725 10.67 -8.35 -16.16
C ALA A 725 10.43 -7.57 -14.84
N TRP A 726 9.17 -7.34 -14.46
CA TRP A 726 8.77 -6.41 -13.39
C TRP A 726 8.12 -7.08 -12.19
N ASN A 727 7.36 -8.14 -12.40
CA ASN A 727 6.54 -8.74 -11.36
C ASN A 727 6.86 -10.22 -11.20
N ALA A 728 6.64 -10.74 -9.99
CA ALA A 728 6.41 -12.15 -9.73
C ALA A 728 4.90 -12.37 -9.62
N GLN A 729 4.41 -13.53 -10.03
CA GLN A 729 3.02 -13.89 -9.87
C GLN A 729 2.88 -15.29 -9.31
N PHE A 730 2.05 -15.41 -8.27
CA PHE A 730 1.70 -16.65 -7.60
C PHE A 730 0.22 -16.91 -7.85
N ILE A 731 -0.09 -18.00 -8.55
CA ILE A 731 -1.46 -18.40 -8.88
C ILE A 731 -1.76 -19.68 -8.13
N LEU A 732 -2.64 -19.59 -7.14
CA LEU A 732 -3.12 -20.71 -6.36
C LEU A 732 -4.44 -21.21 -6.94
N THR A 733 -4.55 -22.50 -7.19
CA THR A 733 -5.79 -23.15 -7.63
C THR A 733 -6.43 -23.86 -6.46
N MET A 734 -7.59 -23.40 -6.03
CA MET A 734 -8.34 -23.94 -4.90
C MET A 734 -9.24 -25.11 -5.31
N SER A 735 -9.45 -26.04 -4.40
CA SER A 735 -10.39 -27.16 -4.55
C SER A 735 -11.83 -26.66 -4.66
N GLU A 736 -12.23 -25.74 -3.80
CA GLU A 736 -13.46 -24.95 -3.86
C GLU A 736 -13.21 -23.48 -3.53
N MET A 737 -13.98 -22.59 -4.15
CA MET A 737 -13.88 -21.15 -3.91
C MET A 737 -15.25 -20.51 -4.09
N THR A 738 -15.54 -19.48 -3.30
CA THR A 738 -16.78 -18.72 -3.43
C THR A 738 -16.53 -17.23 -3.17
N ASP A 739 -17.43 -16.40 -3.69
CA ASP A 739 -17.52 -14.98 -3.36
C ASP A 739 -18.95 -14.64 -2.91
N ILE A 740 -19.35 -15.18 -1.76
CA ILE A 740 -20.69 -15.01 -1.20
C ILE A 740 -20.85 -13.67 -0.49
N TRP A 741 -19.74 -13.07 -0.05
CA TRP A 741 -19.71 -11.77 0.61
C TRP A 741 -19.50 -10.61 -0.38
N GLY A 742 -19.14 -10.90 -1.63
CA GLY A 742 -19.00 -9.89 -2.69
C GLY A 742 -17.80 -8.97 -2.47
N LEU A 743 -16.68 -9.53 -1.99
CA LEU A 743 -15.51 -8.76 -1.62
C LEU A 743 -14.73 -8.33 -2.88
N ALA A 744 -14.02 -7.20 -2.80
CA ALA A 744 -13.48 -6.53 -3.98
C ALA A 744 -12.44 -7.35 -4.75
N ASN A 745 -11.68 -8.21 -4.07
CA ASN A 745 -10.69 -9.08 -4.71
C ASN A 745 -11.32 -10.37 -5.26
N GLY A 746 -12.63 -10.59 -5.12
CA GLY A 746 -13.36 -11.67 -5.83
C GLY A 746 -13.34 -13.04 -5.16
N PHE A 747 -13.10 -13.13 -3.84
CA PHE A 747 -13.21 -14.36 -3.04
C PHE A 747 -13.54 -14.03 -1.58
N SER A 748 -14.17 -14.96 -0.85
CA SER A 748 -14.69 -14.70 0.50
C SER A 748 -13.92 -15.36 1.65
N HIS A 749 -13.35 -16.56 1.51
CA HIS A 749 -13.01 -17.36 2.69
C HIS A 749 -11.53 -17.41 3.05
N GLN A 750 -10.66 -17.19 2.07
CA GLN A 750 -9.23 -17.44 2.18
C GLN A 750 -8.49 -16.20 2.68
N ILE A 751 -7.49 -16.42 3.54
CA ILE A 751 -6.32 -15.56 3.68
C ILE A 751 -5.12 -16.35 3.18
N VAL A 752 -4.28 -15.74 2.35
CA VAL A 752 -3.05 -16.37 1.85
C VAL A 752 -1.88 -15.49 2.27
N GLN A 753 -0.84 -16.11 2.83
CA GLN A 753 0.40 -15.44 3.15
C GLN A 753 1.59 -16.12 2.46
N ILE A 754 2.46 -15.34 1.85
CA ILE A 754 3.65 -15.76 1.11
C ILE A 754 4.88 -15.15 1.80
N TYR A 755 5.70 -15.98 2.43
CA TYR A 755 6.95 -15.59 3.04
C TYR A 755 8.11 -15.89 2.10
N VAL A 756 8.95 -14.89 1.89
CA VAL A 756 10.03 -14.91 0.90
C VAL A 756 11.37 -14.77 1.60
N ASP A 757 12.17 -15.81 1.46
CA ASP A 757 13.53 -15.90 1.96
C ASP A 757 14.48 -15.69 0.77
N GLN A 758 15.15 -14.55 0.82
CA GLN A 758 16.10 -14.06 -0.18
C GLN A 758 17.53 -14.55 0.08
N GLY A 759 17.73 -15.39 1.09
CA GLY A 759 19.00 -15.98 1.48
C GLY A 759 19.49 -15.54 2.86
N GLU A 760 20.80 -15.62 3.07
CA GLU A 760 21.41 -15.34 4.37
C GLU A 760 21.56 -13.82 4.60
N THR A 761 20.55 -13.18 5.19
CA THR A 761 20.62 -11.77 5.61
C THR A 761 20.80 -11.62 7.13
N SER A 762 21.19 -10.41 7.59
CA SER A 762 21.29 -10.12 9.02
C SER A 762 19.98 -9.65 9.66
N TYR A 763 18.94 -9.45 8.86
CA TYR A 763 17.68 -8.81 9.27
C TYR A 763 16.43 -9.65 8.95
N GLY A 764 16.58 -10.85 8.40
CA GLY A 764 15.48 -11.79 8.21
C GLY A 764 14.75 -12.10 9.52
N ARG A 765 13.43 -12.26 9.44
CA ARG A 765 12.55 -12.51 10.60
C ARG A 765 12.06 -13.96 10.63
N THR A 766 11.85 -14.48 11.84
CA THR A 766 11.28 -15.83 12.05
C THR A 766 9.82 -15.79 12.47
N ALA A 767 9.37 -14.73 13.13
CA ALA A 767 7.96 -14.59 13.48
C ALA A 767 7.12 -14.45 12.20
N MET A 768 6.05 -15.23 12.07
CA MET A 768 5.07 -15.01 11.02
C MET A 768 4.26 -13.74 11.31
N LEU A 769 3.53 -13.25 10.30
CA LEU A 769 2.63 -12.11 10.45
C LEU A 769 1.56 -12.40 11.52
N THR A 770 1.13 -11.33 12.18
CA THR A 770 0.13 -11.36 13.26
C THR A 770 -1.08 -12.20 12.87
N GLY A 771 -1.56 -13.04 13.78
CA GLY A 771 -2.73 -13.91 13.59
C GLY A 771 -2.45 -15.31 13.04
N ALA A 772 -1.29 -15.54 12.39
CA ALA A 772 -0.95 -16.88 11.88
C ALA A 772 -0.57 -17.88 13.00
N ASN A 773 -0.13 -17.38 14.16
CA ASN A 773 0.28 -18.15 15.34
C ASN A 773 1.33 -19.23 15.06
N ALA A 774 2.33 -18.89 14.24
CA ALA A 774 3.44 -19.78 13.90
C ALA A 774 4.75 -19.02 13.68
N GLU A 775 5.84 -19.76 13.55
CA GLU A 775 7.16 -19.23 13.18
C GLU A 775 7.68 -19.94 11.93
N VAL A 776 8.50 -19.26 11.14
CA VAL A 776 9.36 -19.92 10.14
C VAL A 776 10.62 -20.44 10.82
N HIS A 777 11.14 -21.55 10.32
CA HIS A 777 12.40 -22.11 10.82
C HIS A 777 13.55 -21.08 10.64
N PRO A 778 14.53 -20.98 11.57
CA PRO A 778 15.60 -19.99 11.48
C PRO A 778 16.45 -20.04 10.21
N ASP A 779 16.63 -21.22 9.62
CA ASP A 779 17.32 -21.39 8.33
C ASP A 779 16.49 -20.90 7.11
N TRP A 780 15.24 -20.49 7.37
CA TRP A 780 14.23 -20.02 6.43
C TRP A 780 13.68 -18.64 6.82
N ALA A 781 14.48 -17.85 7.56
CA ALA A 781 14.07 -16.51 7.97
C ALA A 781 13.71 -15.67 6.72
N TRP A 782 12.60 -14.96 6.77
CA TRP A 782 12.06 -14.24 5.63
C TRP A 782 12.49 -12.77 5.64
N GLU A 783 12.72 -12.19 4.47
CA GLU A 783 12.98 -10.76 4.27
C GLU A 783 11.71 -10.00 3.89
N VAL A 784 10.79 -10.66 3.20
CA VAL A 784 9.52 -10.08 2.75
C VAL A 784 8.39 -11.07 3.07
N ALA A 785 7.33 -10.59 3.69
CA ALA A 785 6.09 -11.34 3.90
C ALA A 785 4.95 -10.63 3.18
N ILE A 786 4.16 -11.36 2.39
CA ILE A 786 3.02 -10.82 1.63
C ILE A 786 1.76 -11.49 2.17
N SER A 787 0.71 -10.72 2.39
CA SER A 787 -0.60 -11.19 2.84
C SER A 787 -1.67 -10.66 1.90
N GLY A 788 -2.71 -11.46 1.65
CA GLY A 788 -3.88 -11.00 0.91
C GLY A 788 -5.13 -11.79 1.25
N THR A 789 -6.26 -11.08 1.22
CA THR A 789 -7.60 -11.66 1.42
C THR A 789 -8.57 -11.12 0.36
N GLY A 790 -9.86 -11.45 0.49
CA GLY A 790 -10.91 -10.95 -0.39
C GLY A 790 -11.09 -9.42 -0.36
N GLU A 791 -10.62 -8.73 0.68
CA GLU A 791 -10.86 -7.31 0.91
C GLU A 791 -9.59 -6.45 0.68
N PRO A 792 -9.67 -5.26 0.03
CA PRO A 792 -8.51 -4.47 -0.35
C PRO A 792 -7.63 -4.00 0.82
N GLY A 793 -8.21 -3.81 2.02
CA GLY A 793 -7.48 -3.37 3.21
C GLY A 793 -6.61 -4.44 3.87
N ALA A 794 -6.71 -5.71 3.47
CA ALA A 794 -5.91 -6.81 4.05
C ALA A 794 -4.77 -7.29 3.13
N VAL A 795 -4.58 -6.60 1.99
CA VAL A 795 -3.46 -6.85 1.07
C VAL A 795 -2.26 -6.01 1.50
N GLN A 796 -1.17 -6.67 1.89
CA GLN A 796 0.04 -5.97 2.35
C GLN A 796 1.31 -6.77 2.11
N ALA A 797 2.41 -6.07 1.90
CA ALA A 797 3.77 -6.58 2.06
C ALA A 797 4.39 -5.97 3.31
N VAL A 798 5.10 -6.79 4.08
CA VAL A 798 5.85 -6.38 5.26
C VAL A 798 7.33 -6.63 5.01
N GLN A 799 8.13 -5.57 5.18
CA GLN A 799 9.59 -5.63 5.05
C GLN A 799 10.23 -6.01 6.39
N ALA A 800 11.07 -7.04 6.42
CA ALA A 800 11.69 -7.52 7.66
C ALA A 800 12.61 -6.46 8.31
N GLU A 801 13.34 -5.70 7.48
CA GLU A 801 14.31 -4.70 7.95
C GLU A 801 13.64 -3.57 8.75
N THR A 802 12.52 -3.04 8.25
CA THR A 802 11.84 -1.89 8.86
C THR A 802 10.63 -2.28 9.70
N GLY A 803 9.96 -3.38 9.36
CA GLY A 803 8.65 -3.76 9.89
C GLY A 803 7.48 -3.02 9.24
N SER A 804 7.75 -2.16 8.25
CA SER A 804 6.72 -1.37 7.57
C SER A 804 5.86 -2.24 6.67
N ALA A 805 4.54 -2.01 6.71
CA ALA A 805 3.56 -2.63 5.84
C ALA A 805 3.20 -1.71 4.67
N SER A 806 2.90 -2.27 3.50
CA SER A 806 2.39 -1.51 2.37
C SER A 806 1.56 -2.37 1.43
N ALA A 807 0.41 -1.87 0.98
CA ALA A 807 -0.37 -2.48 -0.11
C ALA A 807 0.23 -2.18 -1.50
N ARG A 808 1.18 -1.24 -1.60
CA ARG A 808 1.71 -0.78 -2.90
C ARG A 808 2.53 -1.88 -3.57
N GLY A 809 2.32 -2.04 -4.88
CA GLY A 809 3.04 -3.04 -5.68
C GLY A 809 2.56 -4.46 -5.48
N ILE A 810 1.40 -4.68 -4.85
CA ILE A 810 0.74 -5.97 -4.75
C ILE A 810 -0.67 -5.83 -5.29
N ASP A 811 -1.06 -6.76 -6.16
CA ASP A 811 -2.42 -6.90 -6.66
C ASP A 811 -2.89 -8.33 -6.40
N VAL A 812 -4.09 -8.47 -5.81
CA VAL A 812 -4.67 -9.76 -5.46
C VAL A 812 -6.04 -9.86 -6.10
N THR A 813 -6.24 -10.91 -6.90
CA THR A 813 -7.50 -11.13 -7.61
C THR A 813 -7.92 -12.60 -7.56
N GLY A 814 -9.22 -12.82 -7.42
CA GLY A 814 -9.88 -14.12 -7.37
C GLY A 814 -10.83 -14.30 -8.55
N ASP A 815 -10.80 -15.50 -9.13
CA ASP A 815 -11.77 -15.94 -10.14
C ASP A 815 -12.47 -17.20 -9.63
N VAL A 816 -13.71 -17.04 -9.15
CA VAL A 816 -14.54 -18.12 -8.58
C VAL A 816 -14.85 -19.22 -9.61
N ASP A 817 -14.96 -18.88 -10.90
CA ASP A 817 -15.25 -19.86 -11.96
C ASP A 817 -14.01 -20.71 -12.26
N ALA A 818 -12.82 -20.09 -12.27
CA ALA A 818 -11.54 -20.78 -12.42
C ALA A 818 -11.03 -21.41 -11.11
N LYS A 819 -11.59 -21.01 -9.97
CA LYS A 819 -11.13 -21.32 -8.61
C LYS A 819 -9.68 -20.90 -8.35
N THR A 820 -9.29 -19.73 -8.85
CA THR A 820 -7.91 -19.27 -8.74
C THR A 820 -7.80 -17.99 -7.93
N ILE A 821 -6.80 -17.91 -7.05
CA ILE A 821 -6.35 -16.68 -6.39
C ILE A 821 -4.98 -16.32 -6.97
N THR A 822 -4.85 -15.10 -7.49
CA THR A 822 -3.65 -14.61 -8.17
C THR A 822 -3.07 -13.42 -7.41
N PHE A 823 -1.85 -13.59 -6.91
CA PHE A 823 -1.01 -12.53 -6.35
C PHE A 823 -0.03 -12.05 -7.41
N THR A 824 -0.10 -10.79 -7.81
CA THR A 824 0.90 -10.13 -8.67
C THR A 824 1.70 -9.17 -7.82
N VAL A 825 3.01 -9.38 -7.72
CA VAL A 825 3.88 -8.70 -6.76
C VAL A 825 5.05 -8.06 -7.50
N SER A 826 5.24 -6.76 -7.32
CA SER A 826 6.35 -6.00 -7.88
C SER A 826 7.70 -6.52 -7.37
N LYS A 827 8.69 -6.62 -8.26
CA LYS A 827 10.09 -6.94 -7.92
C LYS A 827 10.74 -5.85 -7.06
N ASP A 828 10.19 -4.65 -7.02
CA ASP A 828 10.61 -3.63 -6.05
C ASP A 828 10.21 -4.00 -4.62
N VAL A 829 9.19 -4.85 -4.47
CA VAL A 829 8.70 -5.37 -3.18
C VAL A 829 9.35 -6.71 -2.87
N ILE A 830 9.26 -7.69 -3.78
CA ILE A 830 9.70 -9.08 -3.54
C ILE A 830 11.18 -9.34 -3.82
N GLY A 831 11.86 -8.42 -4.50
CA GLY A 831 13.24 -8.59 -4.98
C GLY A 831 13.30 -9.16 -6.41
N SER A 832 14.42 -8.93 -7.09
CA SER A 832 14.57 -9.21 -8.53
C SER A 832 14.99 -10.64 -8.86
N ASP A 833 15.48 -11.42 -7.89
CA ASP A 833 16.05 -12.75 -8.07
C ASP A 833 15.10 -13.89 -7.69
N VAL A 834 13.82 -13.73 -8.07
CA VAL A 834 12.70 -14.66 -7.81
C VAL A 834 13.05 -16.15 -8.03
N PRO A 835 13.80 -16.56 -9.09
CA PRO A 835 14.12 -17.97 -9.29
C PRO A 835 15.11 -18.57 -8.29
N ASN A 836 15.78 -17.75 -7.47
CA ASN A 836 16.76 -18.21 -6.47
C ASN A 836 16.27 -18.04 -5.03
N TYR A 837 15.04 -17.56 -4.82
CA TYR A 837 14.45 -17.43 -3.50
C TYR A 837 13.80 -18.72 -3.01
N ARG A 838 13.54 -18.76 -1.70
CA ARG A 838 12.82 -19.83 -1.01
C ARG A 838 11.48 -19.30 -0.52
N TYR A 839 10.45 -20.13 -0.55
CA TYR A 839 9.07 -19.71 -0.31
C TYR A 839 8.39 -20.59 0.72
N ILE A 840 7.65 -19.96 1.63
CA ILE A 840 6.68 -20.60 2.52
C ILE A 840 5.33 -19.95 2.23
N ILE A 841 4.36 -20.74 1.76
CA ILE A 841 3.03 -20.23 1.40
C ILE A 841 2.00 -20.95 2.25
N VAL A 842 1.24 -20.18 3.02
CA VAL A 842 0.25 -20.68 3.98
C VAL A 842 -1.12 -20.10 3.67
N ILE A 843 -2.15 -20.88 3.97
CA ILE A 843 -3.55 -20.54 3.70
C ILE A 843 -4.34 -20.77 4.98
N GLY A 844 -5.23 -19.83 5.29
CA GLY A 844 -6.16 -19.94 6.41
C GLY A 844 -7.52 -19.36 6.09
N SER A 845 -8.36 -19.33 7.13
CA SER A 845 -9.66 -18.69 7.04
C SER A 845 -9.55 -17.22 7.42
N GLN A 846 -10.05 -16.34 6.58
CA GLN A 846 -10.10 -14.91 6.91
C GLN A 846 -11.25 -14.56 7.87
N ASP A 847 -11.02 -13.53 8.67
CA ASP A 847 -12.02 -12.79 9.45
C ASP A 847 -11.69 -11.30 9.45
N GLY A 848 -12.58 -10.46 8.90
CA GLY A 848 -12.39 -9.01 8.84
C GLY A 848 -12.16 -8.35 10.21
N PHE A 849 -12.62 -9.00 11.29
CA PHE A 849 -12.47 -8.53 12.68
C PHE A 849 -11.46 -9.33 13.50
N GLY A 850 -10.89 -10.40 12.94
CA GLY A 850 -9.94 -11.25 13.63
C GLY A 850 -8.53 -10.66 13.68
N THR A 851 -7.73 -11.12 14.63
CA THR A 851 -6.33 -10.70 14.79
C THR A 851 -5.55 -10.96 13.51
N GLY A 852 -4.96 -9.91 12.92
CA GLY A 852 -4.26 -10.01 11.64
C GLY A 852 -5.13 -10.50 10.46
N LYS A 853 -6.45 -10.35 10.58
CA LYS A 853 -7.47 -10.84 9.65
C LYS A 853 -7.62 -12.37 9.60
N TRP A 854 -7.09 -13.08 10.60
CA TRP A 854 -7.26 -14.53 10.74
C TRP A 854 -8.49 -14.87 11.56
N ARG A 855 -9.20 -15.93 11.16
CA ARG A 855 -10.26 -16.56 11.96
C ARG A 855 -9.63 -17.60 12.88
N ASP A 856 -9.92 -17.49 14.17
CA ASP A 856 -9.34 -18.39 15.16
C ASP A 856 -9.78 -19.85 14.99
N VAL A 857 -8.85 -20.75 15.29
CA VAL A 857 -9.07 -22.20 15.42
C VAL A 857 -9.17 -22.55 16.90
N MET A 858 -10.39 -22.84 17.36
CA MET A 858 -10.66 -23.15 18.76
C MET A 858 -10.68 -24.66 19.02
N GLU A 859 -10.74 -25.08 20.29
CA GLU A 859 -10.93 -26.50 20.64
C GLU A 859 -12.21 -27.09 20.02
N ASP A 860 -13.32 -26.35 20.09
CA ASP A 860 -14.61 -26.73 19.51
C ASP A 860 -15.02 -25.72 18.42
N ALA A 861 -15.53 -26.22 17.28
CA ALA A 861 -16.04 -25.36 16.21
C ALA A 861 -17.30 -24.60 16.67
N ALA A 862 -17.36 -23.30 16.34
CA ALA A 862 -18.53 -22.45 16.60
C ALA A 862 -19.16 -21.95 15.30
N THR A 863 -20.14 -21.06 15.39
CA THR A 863 -20.81 -20.49 14.20
C THR A 863 -19.81 -19.90 13.22
N TRP A 864 -18.84 -19.14 13.73
CA TRP A 864 -17.88 -18.37 12.94
C TRP A 864 -16.43 -18.68 13.27
N THR A 865 -16.10 -19.70 14.06
CA THR A 865 -14.69 -20.08 14.33
C THR A 865 -14.48 -21.54 13.99
N LEU A 866 -13.25 -21.87 13.60
CA LEU A 866 -12.88 -23.26 13.36
C LEU A 866 -12.78 -24.03 14.68
N GLY A 867 -12.82 -25.35 14.59
CA GLY A 867 -12.64 -26.27 15.72
C GLY A 867 -11.45 -27.22 15.51
N GLY A 868 -11.10 -28.00 16.53
CA GLY A 868 -10.02 -29.00 16.46
C GLY A 868 -8.68 -28.52 17.03
N GLY A 869 -8.56 -27.22 17.31
CA GLY A 869 -7.37 -26.59 17.85
C GLY A 869 -7.19 -26.69 19.37
N ALA A 870 -6.40 -25.78 19.92
CA ALA A 870 -6.18 -25.63 21.35
C ALA A 870 -6.56 -24.21 21.82
N ASN A 871 -7.06 -24.10 23.06
CA ASN A 871 -7.27 -22.78 23.64
C ASN A 871 -5.92 -22.12 23.97
N PRO A 872 -5.87 -20.77 24.07
CA PRO A 872 -4.68 -20.04 24.47
C PRO A 872 -4.05 -20.56 25.78
N ALA A 873 -2.74 -20.38 25.90
CA ALA A 873 -1.98 -20.79 27.08
C ALA A 873 -2.58 -20.13 28.34
N PRO A 874 -2.98 -20.91 29.37
CA PRO A 874 -3.71 -20.35 30.50
C PRO A 874 -2.94 -19.37 31.38
N ASP A 875 -1.62 -19.27 31.20
CA ASP A 875 -0.71 -18.48 32.04
C ASP A 875 -0.19 -17.19 31.39
N ASP A 876 -0.28 -17.02 30.07
CA ASP A 876 0.02 -15.76 29.38
C ASP A 876 -1.06 -15.31 28.39
N GLY A 877 -2.10 -16.12 28.18
CA GLY A 877 -3.20 -15.82 27.26
C GLY A 877 -2.80 -15.84 25.78
N ILE A 878 -1.60 -16.29 25.44
CA ILE A 878 -1.09 -16.33 24.07
C ILE A 878 -1.59 -17.59 23.37
N ASP A 879 -2.04 -17.43 22.13
CA ASP A 879 -2.41 -18.56 21.30
C ASP A 879 -1.20 -19.13 20.56
N TYR A 880 -0.81 -20.35 20.92
CA TYR A 880 0.32 -21.06 20.32
C TYR A 880 -0.12 -22.06 19.24
N ASP A 881 -1.44 -22.27 19.09
CA ASP A 881 -2.00 -23.12 18.05
C ASP A 881 -2.06 -22.32 16.73
N PRO A 882 -1.49 -22.84 15.62
CA PRO A 882 -1.49 -22.14 14.36
C PRO A 882 -2.90 -21.96 13.77
N ASN A 883 -3.25 -20.76 13.31
CA ASN A 883 -4.49 -20.57 12.56
C ASN A 883 -4.39 -21.03 11.09
N ILE A 884 -3.27 -21.67 10.72
CA ILE A 884 -2.93 -22.15 9.38
C ILE A 884 -3.66 -23.45 9.10
N ILE A 885 -4.46 -23.48 8.02
CA ILE A 885 -5.26 -24.63 7.63
C ILE A 885 -4.53 -25.49 6.59
N ASP A 886 -3.82 -24.82 5.67
CA ASP A 886 -3.15 -25.44 4.53
C ASP A 886 -1.80 -24.74 4.23
N VAL A 887 -0.84 -25.50 3.69
CA VAL A 887 0.56 -25.09 3.44
C VAL A 887 1.03 -25.72 2.13
N ILE A 888 1.40 -24.88 1.16
CA ILE A 888 1.85 -25.37 -0.15
C ILE A 888 3.20 -26.09 -0.02
N LEU A 889 3.22 -27.40 -0.27
CA LEU A 889 4.39 -28.26 -0.08
C LEU A 889 4.47 -29.41 -1.10
N GLU A 890 5.70 -29.87 -1.35
CA GLU A 890 5.90 -31.13 -2.07
C GLU A 890 5.69 -32.34 -1.13
N GLY A 891 4.45 -32.85 -1.05
CA GLY A 891 4.07 -34.08 -0.34
C GLY A 891 3.56 -33.90 1.10
N ASP A 892 3.31 -35.02 1.80
CA ASP A 892 2.49 -35.10 3.03
C ASP A 892 3.13 -34.54 4.34
N GLY A 893 3.89 -33.44 4.28
CA GLY A 893 4.68 -32.90 5.41
C GLY A 893 3.95 -31.94 6.36
N GLN A 894 2.86 -31.32 5.91
CA GLN A 894 2.16 -30.23 6.59
C GLN A 894 1.75 -30.54 8.03
N THR A 895 0.96 -31.60 8.23
CA THR A 895 0.39 -31.95 9.54
C THR A 895 1.48 -32.12 10.60
N ALA A 896 2.65 -32.66 10.22
CA ALA A 896 3.76 -32.85 11.14
C ALA A 896 4.45 -31.54 11.54
N MET A 897 4.43 -30.52 10.67
CA MET A 897 4.93 -29.18 10.99
C MET A 897 3.93 -28.42 11.86
N LEU A 898 2.66 -28.40 11.46
CA LEU A 898 1.61 -27.67 12.16
C LEU A 898 1.33 -28.26 13.55
N SER A 899 1.40 -29.58 13.75
CA SER A 899 1.29 -30.19 15.09
C SER A 899 2.55 -30.03 15.98
N GLY A 900 3.53 -29.23 15.55
CA GLY A 900 4.80 -29.01 16.25
C GLY A 900 4.72 -28.04 17.44
N TYR A 901 3.60 -27.35 17.65
CA TYR A 901 3.42 -26.41 18.75
C TYR A 901 3.29 -27.12 20.12
N ASP A 902 3.53 -26.37 21.20
CA ASP A 902 3.29 -26.82 22.57
C ASP A 902 2.76 -25.64 23.40
N VAL A 903 1.44 -25.59 23.59
CA VAL A 903 0.75 -24.56 24.40
C VAL A 903 1.30 -24.51 25.83
N ALA A 904 1.52 -25.67 26.45
CA ALA A 904 2.03 -25.73 27.83
C ALA A 904 3.53 -25.39 27.93
N GLY A 905 4.24 -25.48 26.81
CA GLY A 905 5.66 -25.17 26.67
C GLY A 905 5.93 -23.80 26.03
N HIS A 906 4.89 -23.01 25.72
CA HIS A 906 4.99 -21.70 25.07
C HIS A 906 5.79 -21.73 23.78
N THR A 907 5.55 -22.74 22.94
CA THR A 907 6.31 -22.95 21.70
C THR A 907 5.38 -22.98 20.50
N TYR A 908 5.66 -22.13 19.50
CA TYR A 908 4.95 -22.11 18.22
C TYR A 908 5.37 -23.26 17.29
N ALA A 909 4.49 -23.61 16.36
CA ALA A 909 4.86 -24.47 15.23
C ALA A 909 5.92 -23.80 14.36
N GLN A 910 6.89 -24.58 13.86
CA GLN A 910 7.95 -24.09 12.98
C GLN A 910 7.78 -24.63 11.56
N LEU A 911 7.65 -23.73 10.59
CA LEU A 911 7.39 -24.06 9.20
C LEU A 911 8.65 -23.92 8.33
N THR A 912 8.72 -24.80 7.33
CA THR A 912 9.61 -24.70 6.16
C THR A 912 8.76 -24.83 4.91
N GLY A 913 9.31 -24.48 3.75
CA GLY A 913 8.56 -24.52 2.49
C GLY A 913 9.34 -25.21 1.38
N PHE A 914 9.36 -24.60 0.20
CA PHE A 914 10.05 -25.14 -0.98
C PHE A 914 11.11 -24.18 -1.52
N GLU A 915 12.14 -24.76 -2.14
CA GLU A 915 13.16 -24.05 -2.90
C GLU A 915 12.77 -24.08 -4.39
N MET A 916 13.03 -23.00 -5.12
CA MET A 916 12.80 -22.97 -6.57
C MET A 916 13.70 -23.99 -7.30
N PRO A 917 13.15 -24.85 -8.17
CA PRO A 917 13.95 -25.77 -8.97
C PRO A 917 14.68 -25.05 -10.12
N GLU A 918 15.64 -25.72 -10.78
CA GLU A 918 16.26 -25.19 -12.00
C GLU A 918 15.18 -24.91 -13.07
N VAL A 919 15.19 -23.69 -13.63
CA VAL A 919 14.17 -23.23 -14.59
C VAL A 919 14.12 -24.14 -15.83
N PRO A 920 12.96 -24.76 -16.14
CA PRO A 920 12.84 -25.66 -17.28
C PRO A 920 12.93 -24.91 -18.61
N GLN A 921 13.41 -25.60 -19.65
CA GLN A 921 13.47 -25.09 -21.03
C GLN A 921 12.05 -24.70 -21.52
N GLN A 922 11.88 -23.45 -21.91
CA GLN A 922 10.64 -22.90 -22.45
C GLN A 922 10.95 -21.94 -23.61
N ILE A 923 9.95 -21.67 -24.45
CA ILE A 923 9.97 -20.59 -25.44
C ILE A 923 8.97 -19.53 -24.98
N PHE A 924 9.41 -18.28 -24.89
CA PHE A 924 8.57 -17.14 -24.53
C PHE A 924 8.90 -15.94 -25.41
N GLY A 925 8.07 -14.89 -25.37
CA GLY A 925 8.23 -13.70 -26.22
C GLY A 925 8.16 -13.99 -27.71
N ALA A 926 7.53 -15.10 -28.11
CA ALA A 926 7.43 -15.47 -29.52
C ALA A 926 6.48 -14.52 -30.25
N SER A 927 7.05 -13.70 -31.14
CA SER A 927 6.32 -12.67 -31.85
C SER A 927 6.71 -12.61 -33.33
N VAL A 928 5.90 -11.90 -34.11
CA VAL A 928 6.19 -11.56 -35.49
C VAL A 928 6.46 -10.08 -35.54
N ASP A 929 7.73 -9.74 -35.75
CA ASP A 929 8.22 -8.36 -35.65
C ASP A 929 7.85 -7.56 -36.91
N THR A 930 8.38 -7.98 -38.06
CA THR A 930 8.13 -7.32 -39.35
C THR A 930 7.49 -8.28 -40.36
N VAL A 931 6.41 -7.85 -41.02
CA VAL A 931 5.74 -8.64 -42.07
C VAL A 931 5.63 -7.86 -43.37
N THR A 932 6.13 -8.46 -44.44
CA THR A 932 6.06 -7.88 -45.79
C THR A 932 5.05 -8.63 -46.65
N SER A 933 5.03 -8.32 -47.95
CA SER A 933 4.26 -9.12 -48.92
C SER A 933 4.83 -10.52 -49.17
N SER A 934 6.09 -10.80 -48.81
CA SER A 934 6.75 -12.08 -49.17
C SER A 934 7.71 -12.64 -48.12
N SER A 935 7.82 -11.98 -46.98
CA SER A 935 8.67 -12.37 -45.85
C SER A 935 8.04 -12.00 -44.52
N ALA A 936 8.52 -12.62 -43.45
CA ALA A 936 8.19 -12.26 -42.07
C ALA A 936 9.40 -12.51 -41.17
N VAL A 937 9.69 -11.60 -40.25
CA VAL A 937 10.72 -11.76 -39.22
C VAL A 937 10.04 -12.23 -37.94
N LEU A 938 10.54 -13.32 -37.37
CA LEU A 938 10.07 -13.90 -36.12
C LEU A 938 11.17 -13.74 -35.06
N THR A 939 10.78 -13.42 -33.83
CA THR A 939 11.68 -13.33 -32.67
C THR A 939 11.08 -14.10 -31.49
N TRP A 940 11.92 -14.70 -30.64
CA TRP A 940 11.52 -15.38 -29.41
C TRP A 940 12.75 -15.58 -28.52
N SER A 941 12.51 -15.83 -27.23
CA SER A 941 13.56 -16.19 -26.28
C SER A 941 13.33 -17.56 -25.67
N THR A 942 14.38 -18.13 -25.10
CA THR A 942 14.38 -19.41 -24.42
C THR A 942 15.02 -19.31 -23.03
N THR A 943 14.44 -20.00 -22.05
CA THR A 943 14.91 -19.97 -20.65
C THR A 943 16.28 -20.62 -20.46
N VAL A 944 16.65 -21.56 -21.33
CA VAL A 944 17.99 -22.17 -21.38
C VAL A 944 18.56 -22.00 -22.80
N SER A 945 19.88 -21.88 -22.90
CA SER A 945 20.59 -21.71 -24.17
C SER A 945 20.51 -22.98 -25.01
N GLU A 946 19.68 -22.99 -26.05
CA GLU A 946 19.43 -24.17 -26.89
C GLU A 946 19.04 -23.76 -28.33
N ALA A 947 19.27 -24.64 -29.31
CA ALA A 947 18.83 -24.38 -30.68
C ALA A 947 17.32 -24.62 -30.83
N THR A 948 16.65 -23.82 -31.64
CA THR A 948 15.21 -24.00 -31.91
C THR A 948 14.95 -24.35 -33.37
N SER A 949 13.77 -24.90 -33.65
CA SER A 949 13.33 -25.33 -34.97
C SER A 949 12.02 -24.65 -35.36
N ILE A 950 11.92 -24.18 -36.60
CA ILE A 950 10.79 -23.37 -37.09
C ILE A 950 10.21 -24.02 -38.34
N ARG A 951 8.89 -24.25 -38.34
CA ARG A 951 8.12 -24.74 -39.50
C ARG A 951 6.97 -23.80 -39.79
N VAL A 952 6.71 -23.54 -41.07
CA VAL A 952 5.67 -22.57 -41.49
C VAL A 952 4.68 -23.24 -42.43
N ALA A 953 3.39 -23.00 -42.20
CA ALA A 953 2.30 -23.50 -43.05
C ALA A 953 1.21 -22.44 -43.25
N PRO A 954 0.48 -22.43 -44.38
CA PRO A 954 -0.69 -21.55 -44.56
C PRO A 954 -1.74 -21.77 -43.48
N ALA A 955 -2.42 -20.70 -43.08
CA ALA A 955 -3.38 -20.73 -41.97
C ALA A 955 -4.46 -21.81 -42.17
N GLY A 956 -4.62 -22.68 -41.17
CA GLY A 956 -5.55 -23.82 -41.20
C GLY A 956 -4.94 -25.15 -41.69
N GLN A 957 -3.62 -25.20 -41.92
CA GLN A 957 -2.86 -26.42 -42.17
C GLN A 957 -1.80 -26.61 -41.07
N THR A 958 -1.49 -27.87 -40.72
CA THR A 958 -0.39 -28.21 -39.82
C THR A 958 0.82 -28.63 -40.65
N PRO A 959 2.05 -28.15 -40.35
CA PRO A 959 3.24 -28.56 -41.07
C PRO A 959 3.45 -30.08 -40.98
N GLY A 960 3.65 -30.73 -42.11
CA GLY A 960 4.06 -32.13 -42.18
C GLY A 960 5.57 -32.29 -41.99
N ALA A 961 6.01 -33.53 -41.75
CA ALA A 961 7.43 -33.86 -41.58
C ALA A 961 8.31 -33.55 -42.81
N GLU A 962 7.71 -33.39 -44.00
CA GLU A 962 8.42 -33.04 -45.24
C GLU A 962 8.47 -31.52 -45.51
N ASP A 963 7.78 -30.70 -44.71
CA ASP A 963 7.84 -29.25 -44.88
C ASP A 963 9.20 -28.69 -44.46
N PRO A 964 9.68 -27.61 -45.11
CA PRO A 964 10.96 -26.99 -44.79
C PRO A 964 11.04 -26.58 -43.32
N MET A 965 12.13 -26.98 -42.67
CA MET A 965 12.41 -26.65 -41.27
C MET A 965 13.63 -25.74 -41.23
N LEU A 966 13.48 -24.57 -40.64
CA LEU A 966 14.57 -23.66 -40.29
C LEU A 966 15.05 -24.01 -38.88
N SER A 967 16.30 -23.71 -38.57
CA SER A 967 16.86 -23.91 -37.22
C SER A 967 17.75 -22.74 -36.86
N THR A 968 17.67 -22.28 -35.63
CA THR A 968 18.56 -21.26 -35.08
C THR A 968 19.78 -21.90 -34.42
N PRO A 969 20.90 -21.18 -34.28
CA PRO A 969 22.00 -21.58 -33.39
C PRO A 969 21.53 -21.72 -31.93
N ALA A 970 22.31 -22.40 -31.10
CA ALA A 970 22.04 -22.44 -29.67
C ALA A 970 22.22 -21.05 -29.05
N GLY A 971 21.23 -20.59 -28.29
CA GLY A 971 21.16 -19.26 -27.73
C GLY A 971 19.94 -19.13 -26.82
N THR A 972 19.87 -18.05 -26.04
CA THR A 972 18.68 -17.67 -25.25
C THR A 972 17.76 -16.73 -26.02
N ASP A 973 18.27 -16.08 -27.07
CA ASP A 973 17.52 -15.15 -27.90
C ASP A 973 17.64 -15.57 -29.36
N HIS A 974 16.51 -15.54 -30.06
CA HIS A 974 16.39 -16.12 -31.39
C HIS A 974 15.65 -15.18 -32.32
N ALA A 975 16.10 -15.14 -33.57
CA ALA A 975 15.40 -14.50 -34.65
C ALA A 975 15.50 -15.33 -35.94
N VAL A 976 14.46 -15.31 -36.77
CA VAL A 976 14.51 -15.88 -38.12
C VAL A 976 13.69 -15.06 -39.12
N THR A 977 14.27 -14.81 -40.29
CA THR A 977 13.55 -14.24 -41.43
C THR A 977 13.00 -15.34 -42.32
N LEU A 978 11.69 -15.50 -42.31
CA LEU A 978 10.96 -16.34 -43.26
C LEU A 978 10.91 -15.64 -44.62
N THR A 979 11.24 -16.35 -45.69
CA THR A 979 11.24 -15.79 -47.06
C THR A 979 10.47 -16.68 -48.02
N GLY A 980 10.03 -16.12 -49.15
CA GLY A 980 9.33 -16.87 -50.19
C GLY A 980 7.85 -17.13 -49.91
N LEU A 981 7.24 -16.29 -49.07
CA LEU A 981 5.83 -16.37 -48.71
C LEU A 981 4.94 -15.80 -49.83
N GLU A 982 3.73 -16.37 -49.99
CA GLU A 982 2.73 -15.88 -50.94
C GLU A 982 2.05 -14.59 -50.45
N VAL A 983 1.98 -13.56 -51.31
CA VAL A 983 1.33 -12.25 -51.07
C VAL A 983 -0.12 -12.37 -50.58
N GLY A 984 -0.48 -11.62 -49.54
CA GLY A 984 -1.85 -11.55 -49.03
C GLY A 984 -2.35 -12.85 -48.40
N THR A 985 -1.42 -13.71 -47.95
CA THR A 985 -1.69 -15.03 -47.38
C THR A 985 -1.35 -15.07 -45.90
N SER A 986 -2.20 -15.72 -45.13
CA SER A 986 -2.01 -15.94 -43.68
C SER A 986 -1.26 -17.23 -43.41
N TYR A 987 -0.37 -17.23 -42.42
CA TYR A 987 0.50 -18.34 -42.04
C TYR A 987 0.45 -18.60 -40.53
N TRP A 988 0.75 -19.84 -40.17
CA TRP A 988 1.15 -20.26 -38.83
C TRP A 988 2.62 -20.66 -38.87
N ALA A 989 3.44 -20.12 -37.96
CA ALA A 989 4.79 -20.60 -37.71
C ALA A 989 4.83 -21.34 -36.37
N TYR A 990 5.43 -22.53 -36.39
CA TYR A 990 5.55 -23.45 -35.26
C TYR A 990 7.01 -23.45 -34.84
N ILE A 991 7.29 -23.00 -33.62
CA ILE A 991 8.61 -22.83 -33.04
C ILE A 991 8.77 -23.87 -31.93
N SER A 992 9.81 -24.69 -32.00
CA SER A 992 10.06 -25.76 -31.03
C SER A 992 11.49 -25.68 -30.49
N ALA A 993 11.67 -25.78 -29.18
CA ALA A 993 12.97 -26.02 -28.56
C ALA A 993 13.05 -27.50 -28.14
N ASN A 994 14.25 -27.99 -27.80
CA ASN A 994 14.38 -29.38 -27.38
C ASN A 994 13.50 -29.63 -26.14
N GLU A 995 12.68 -30.68 -26.18
CA GLU A 995 11.78 -31.10 -25.09
C GLU A 995 10.59 -30.16 -24.78
N THR A 996 10.33 -29.12 -25.57
CA THR A 996 9.14 -28.24 -25.41
C THR A 996 8.00 -28.56 -26.38
N GLU A 997 6.77 -28.13 -26.06
CA GLU A 997 5.70 -28.04 -27.06
C GLU A 997 5.97 -26.93 -28.08
N ASP A 998 5.31 -27.00 -29.24
CA ASP A 998 5.43 -25.98 -30.29
C ASP A 998 4.72 -24.70 -29.86
N VAL A 999 5.44 -23.58 -29.81
CA VAL A 999 4.83 -22.24 -29.74
C VAL A 999 4.41 -21.82 -31.14
N VAL A 1000 3.14 -21.44 -31.30
CA VAL A 1000 2.54 -21.19 -32.61
C VAL A 1000 2.20 -19.71 -32.75
N VAL A 1001 2.82 -19.04 -33.72
CA VAL A 1001 2.57 -17.62 -34.03
C VAL A 1001 1.86 -17.47 -35.36
N TRP A 1002 0.88 -16.56 -35.40
CA TRP A 1002 0.11 -16.24 -36.60
C TRP A 1002 0.56 -14.93 -37.21
N PHE A 1003 0.58 -14.86 -38.54
CA PHE A 1003 0.75 -13.59 -39.24
C PHE A 1003 0.12 -13.60 -40.63
N ASN A 1004 -0.08 -12.40 -41.20
CA ASN A 1004 -0.63 -12.23 -42.53
C ASN A 1004 0.26 -11.34 -43.39
N THR A 1005 0.75 -11.90 -44.50
CA THR A 1005 1.56 -11.13 -45.46
C THR A 1005 0.74 -10.00 -46.08
N SER A 1006 1.39 -8.84 -46.30
CA SER A 1006 0.75 -7.67 -46.88
C SER A 1006 0.29 -7.94 -48.32
N SER A 1007 -0.80 -7.31 -48.75
CA SER A 1007 -1.21 -7.29 -50.16
C SER A 1007 -0.46 -6.26 -51.01
N VAL A 1008 0.30 -5.38 -50.34
CA VAL A 1008 1.09 -4.31 -50.97
C VAL A 1008 2.55 -4.77 -50.98
N VAL A 1009 3.13 -4.82 -52.17
CA VAL A 1009 4.55 -5.14 -52.35
C VAL A 1009 5.36 -3.89 -52.06
N ASP A 1010 6.33 -4.02 -51.16
CA ASP A 1010 7.31 -2.97 -50.93
C ASP A 1010 8.46 -3.07 -51.93
N GLU A 1011 8.76 -1.97 -52.59
CA GLU A 1011 9.86 -1.82 -53.54
C GLU A 1011 10.81 -0.67 -53.12
N THR A 1012 10.56 -0.04 -51.98
CA THR A 1012 11.32 1.11 -51.49
C THR A 1012 12.35 0.60 -50.49
N PRO A 1013 13.64 0.93 -50.63
CA PRO A 1013 14.62 0.59 -49.62
C PRO A 1013 14.54 1.56 -48.43
N PRO A 1014 15.06 1.19 -47.25
CA PRO A 1014 15.08 2.07 -46.10
C PRO A 1014 15.94 3.32 -46.39
N ASP A 1015 15.51 4.48 -45.92
CA ASP A 1015 16.37 5.67 -45.88
C ASP A 1015 17.40 5.49 -44.77
N LEU A 1016 18.70 5.70 -45.07
CA LEU A 1016 19.75 5.72 -44.06
C LEU A 1016 20.02 7.17 -43.63
N LEU A 1017 19.76 7.44 -42.37
CA LEU A 1017 19.87 8.75 -41.74
C LEU A 1017 20.98 8.74 -40.68
N ASN A 1018 21.59 9.90 -40.47
CA ASN A 1018 22.48 10.17 -39.35
C ASN A 1018 23.63 9.16 -39.13
N LEU A 1019 24.31 8.77 -40.23
CA LEU A 1019 25.50 7.92 -40.15
C LEU A 1019 26.66 8.66 -39.46
N ALA A 1020 27.10 8.12 -38.32
CA ALA A 1020 28.21 8.64 -37.53
C ALA A 1020 29.28 7.56 -37.26
N ALA A 1021 30.50 8.02 -36.98
CA ALA A 1021 31.62 7.17 -36.56
C ALA A 1021 32.42 7.89 -35.47
N GLU A 1022 32.28 7.43 -34.22
CA GLU A 1022 32.97 7.95 -33.03
C GLU A 1022 34.22 7.12 -32.75
N VAL A 1023 35.39 7.74 -32.72
CA VAL A 1023 36.65 7.06 -32.38
C VAL A 1023 36.86 7.12 -30.86
N LEU A 1024 36.91 5.95 -30.22
CA LEU A 1024 37.14 5.80 -28.79
C LEU A 1024 38.64 5.94 -28.46
N GLU A 1025 38.96 6.29 -27.21
CA GLU A 1025 40.35 6.52 -26.77
C GLU A 1025 41.26 5.28 -26.90
N ASP A 1026 40.68 4.09 -26.92
CA ASP A 1026 41.40 2.83 -27.08
C ASP A 1026 41.60 2.40 -28.55
N GLY A 1027 41.18 3.23 -29.50
CA GLY A 1027 41.30 3.00 -30.94
C GLY A 1027 40.15 2.19 -31.55
N ARG A 1028 39.15 1.75 -30.77
CA ARG A 1028 37.89 1.24 -31.32
C ARG A 1028 37.05 2.38 -31.90
N VAL A 1029 36.13 2.05 -32.77
CA VAL A 1029 35.22 3.01 -33.41
C VAL A 1029 33.79 2.52 -33.29
N THR A 1030 32.92 3.33 -32.69
CA THR A 1030 31.47 3.12 -32.65
C THR A 1030 30.84 3.77 -33.87
N VAL A 1031 30.20 2.95 -34.69
CA VAL A 1031 29.44 3.34 -35.87
C VAL A 1031 27.97 3.33 -35.48
N SER A 1032 27.22 4.39 -35.78
CA SER A 1032 25.77 4.44 -35.56
C SER A 1032 25.04 5.03 -36.76
N TRP A 1033 23.81 4.59 -37.01
CA TRP A 1033 22.93 5.15 -38.03
C TRP A 1033 21.47 4.80 -37.73
N TYR A 1034 20.54 5.57 -38.29
CA TYR A 1034 19.11 5.34 -38.18
C TYR A 1034 18.52 4.96 -39.54
N THR A 1035 17.47 4.14 -39.55
CA THR A 1035 16.73 3.76 -40.75
C THR A 1035 15.24 4.14 -40.64
N SER A 1036 14.62 4.55 -41.76
CA SER A 1036 13.21 4.96 -41.77
C SER A 1036 12.22 3.85 -41.39
N GLU A 1037 12.66 2.60 -41.44
CA GLU A 1037 11.92 1.37 -41.14
C GLU A 1037 12.89 0.30 -40.66
N SER A 1038 12.40 -0.73 -39.96
CA SER A 1038 13.26 -1.77 -39.40
C SER A 1038 14.10 -2.43 -40.50
N ALA A 1039 15.41 -2.52 -40.29
CA ALA A 1039 16.34 -2.90 -41.33
C ALA A 1039 17.49 -3.78 -40.82
N THR A 1040 18.13 -4.51 -41.74
CA THR A 1040 19.34 -5.29 -41.46
C THR A 1040 20.56 -4.39 -41.27
N GLU A 1041 21.63 -4.96 -40.73
CA GLU A 1041 22.91 -4.27 -40.53
C GLU A 1041 24.01 -4.92 -41.36
N SER A 1042 24.79 -4.11 -42.08
CA SER A 1042 26.03 -4.56 -42.68
C SER A 1042 27.03 -3.42 -42.68
N VAL A 1043 28.14 -3.59 -41.97
CA VAL A 1043 29.18 -2.58 -41.81
C VAL A 1043 30.44 -3.04 -42.53
N LEU A 1044 30.93 -2.20 -43.45
CA LEU A 1044 32.15 -2.43 -44.20
C LEU A 1044 33.17 -1.34 -43.89
N ILE A 1045 34.40 -1.74 -43.57
CA ILE A 1045 35.54 -0.83 -43.37
C ILE A 1045 36.56 -1.11 -44.47
N ASN A 1046 36.88 -0.09 -45.27
CA ASN A 1046 37.72 -0.19 -46.46
C ASN A 1046 37.28 -1.28 -47.46
N GLY A 1047 35.98 -1.61 -47.46
CA GLY A 1047 35.38 -2.63 -48.32
C GLY A 1047 35.43 -4.06 -47.77
N GLU A 1048 35.92 -4.26 -46.53
CA GLU A 1048 35.83 -5.53 -45.82
C GLU A 1048 34.67 -5.49 -44.82
N SER A 1049 33.78 -6.49 -44.85
CA SER A 1049 32.67 -6.60 -43.90
C SER A 1049 33.23 -6.94 -42.51
N VAL A 1050 32.88 -6.11 -41.52
CA VAL A 1050 33.30 -6.24 -40.12
C VAL A 1050 32.14 -6.57 -39.19
N HIS A 1051 30.90 -6.32 -39.62
CA HIS A 1051 29.67 -6.66 -38.91
C HIS A 1051 28.56 -6.95 -39.91
N GLU A 1052 27.69 -7.90 -39.56
CA GLU A 1052 26.48 -8.23 -40.30
C GLU A 1052 25.42 -8.73 -39.32
N ASP A 1053 24.27 -8.06 -39.28
CA ASP A 1053 23.05 -8.56 -38.66
C ASP A 1053 21.99 -8.73 -39.76
N PRO A 1054 21.62 -9.97 -40.11
CA PRO A 1054 20.69 -10.21 -41.21
C PRO A 1054 19.21 -9.99 -40.83
N PHE A 1055 18.90 -9.55 -39.61
CA PHE A 1055 17.52 -9.43 -39.13
C PHE A 1055 17.06 -7.97 -39.12
N ALA A 1056 15.97 -7.70 -39.84
CA ALA A 1056 15.38 -6.38 -39.95
C ALA A 1056 14.42 -6.11 -38.79
N THR A 1057 14.97 -5.95 -37.59
CA THR A 1057 14.19 -5.81 -36.33
C THR A 1057 14.28 -4.44 -35.68
N LYS A 1058 15.23 -3.60 -36.09
CA LYS A 1058 15.51 -2.31 -35.43
C LYS A 1058 15.60 -1.19 -36.45
N LYS A 1059 15.26 0.02 -36.01
CA LYS A 1059 15.48 1.25 -36.78
C LYS A 1059 16.77 1.96 -36.38
N ASN A 1060 17.12 1.88 -35.10
CA ASN A 1060 18.34 2.45 -34.56
C ASN A 1060 19.45 1.38 -34.55
N HIS A 1061 20.59 1.69 -35.16
CA HIS A 1061 21.69 0.76 -35.36
C HIS A 1061 22.98 1.30 -34.76
N ALA A 1062 23.73 0.44 -34.06
CA ALA A 1062 25.03 0.77 -33.53
C ALA A 1062 25.96 -0.45 -33.51
N PHE A 1063 27.22 -0.25 -33.88
CA PHE A 1063 28.25 -1.28 -33.86
C PHE A 1063 29.60 -0.69 -33.44
N THR A 1064 30.24 -1.28 -32.42
CA THR A 1064 31.61 -0.91 -32.03
C THR A 1064 32.60 -1.92 -32.59
N THR A 1065 33.54 -1.42 -33.38
CA THR A 1065 34.62 -2.19 -34.01
C THR A 1065 35.64 -2.73 -33.00
N GLU A 1066 36.46 -3.71 -33.43
CA GLU A 1066 37.74 -3.99 -32.76
C GLU A 1066 38.70 -2.80 -32.88
N VAL A 1067 39.80 -2.80 -32.12
CA VAL A 1067 40.79 -1.71 -32.14
C VAL A 1067 41.36 -1.55 -33.54
N LEU A 1068 41.18 -0.36 -34.12
CA LEU A 1068 41.73 0.00 -35.41
C LEU A 1068 43.08 0.71 -35.21
N GLY A 1069 44.06 0.42 -36.09
CA GLY A 1069 45.35 1.11 -36.07
C GLY A 1069 45.22 2.56 -36.57
N ASP A 1070 46.20 3.40 -36.23
CA ASP A 1070 46.20 4.80 -36.68
C ASP A 1070 46.14 4.90 -38.21
N GLY A 1071 45.15 5.63 -38.73
CA GLY A 1071 44.90 5.72 -40.17
C GLY A 1071 43.52 6.26 -40.53
N THR A 1072 43.33 6.56 -41.81
CA THR A 1072 42.04 6.97 -42.37
C THR A 1072 41.33 5.76 -42.96
N TYR A 1073 40.08 5.58 -42.58
CA TYR A 1073 39.22 4.47 -43.00
C TYR A 1073 38.00 4.98 -43.75
N ASN A 1074 37.51 4.20 -44.72
CA ASN A 1074 36.22 4.44 -45.36
C ASN A 1074 35.20 3.45 -44.80
N LEU A 1075 34.17 3.99 -44.18
CA LEU A 1075 33.01 3.27 -43.68
C LEU A 1075 31.94 3.23 -44.77
N GLU A 1076 31.33 2.07 -44.96
CA GLU A 1076 30.10 1.89 -45.70
C GLU A 1076 29.14 1.08 -44.83
N VAL A 1077 27.92 1.58 -44.62
CA VAL A 1077 26.83 0.83 -44.00
C VAL A 1077 25.80 0.50 -45.07
N ILE A 1078 25.29 -0.73 -45.04
CA ILE A 1078 24.25 -1.21 -45.95
C ILE A 1078 23.11 -1.76 -45.08
N SER A 1079 21.91 -1.22 -45.31
CA SER A 1079 20.70 -1.67 -44.61
C SER A 1079 19.66 -2.10 -45.62
N ALA A 1080 19.00 -3.22 -45.35
CA ALA A 1080 17.92 -3.76 -46.16
C ALA A 1080 16.65 -3.88 -45.32
N ASP A 1081 15.50 -3.56 -45.91
CA ASP A 1081 14.22 -3.88 -45.29
C ASP A 1081 14.00 -5.41 -45.25
N ALA A 1082 12.94 -5.86 -44.56
CA ALA A 1082 12.57 -7.27 -44.55
C ALA A 1082 12.20 -7.83 -45.95
N SER A 1083 11.91 -6.98 -46.94
CA SER A 1083 11.63 -7.36 -48.33
C SER A 1083 12.91 -7.56 -49.17
N GLY A 1084 14.08 -7.22 -48.63
CA GLY A 1084 15.38 -7.27 -49.28
C GLY A 1084 15.70 -6.07 -50.17
N ASN A 1085 14.94 -4.98 -50.08
CA ASN A 1085 15.27 -3.69 -50.70
C ASN A 1085 16.37 -3.03 -49.89
N LEU A 1086 17.48 -2.67 -50.54
CA LEU A 1086 18.71 -2.25 -49.87
C LEU A 1086 19.18 -0.86 -50.31
N ASN A 1087 19.72 -0.12 -49.34
CA ASN A 1087 20.33 1.19 -49.51
C ASN A 1087 21.67 1.24 -48.75
N SER A 1088 22.57 2.16 -49.11
CA SER A 1088 23.86 2.28 -48.43
C SER A 1088 24.29 3.73 -48.25
N SER A 1089 25.06 3.97 -47.20
CA SER A 1089 25.64 5.27 -46.86
C SER A 1089 27.12 5.10 -46.53
N THR A 1090 27.93 6.13 -46.83
CA THR A 1090 29.38 6.06 -46.66
C THR A 1090 29.91 7.28 -45.91
N LEU A 1091 30.88 7.06 -45.03
CA LEU A 1091 31.58 8.11 -44.27
C LEU A 1091 33.09 7.81 -44.26
N SER A 1092 33.94 8.84 -44.14
CA SER A 1092 35.37 8.64 -43.87
C SER A 1092 35.71 9.14 -42.48
N PHE A 1093 36.43 8.35 -41.68
CA PHE A 1093 36.90 8.72 -40.34
C PHE A 1093 38.39 8.44 -40.19
N THR A 1094 39.05 9.02 -39.18
CA THR A 1094 40.48 8.84 -38.91
C THR A 1094 40.70 8.45 -37.46
N VAL A 1095 41.47 7.38 -37.23
CA VAL A 1095 41.91 6.94 -35.91
C VAL A 1095 43.33 7.46 -35.67
N ASP A 1096 43.57 8.10 -34.52
CA ASP A 1096 44.86 8.61 -34.07
C ASP A 1096 45.00 8.36 -32.56
N ALA A 1097 44.87 7.09 -32.16
CA ALA A 1097 44.85 6.64 -30.77
C ALA A 1097 46.23 6.15 -30.28
N GLY A 1098 47.23 6.10 -31.17
CA GLY A 1098 48.56 5.57 -30.84
C GLY A 1098 48.59 4.06 -30.66
N ALA A 1099 47.56 3.35 -31.13
CA ALA A 1099 47.42 1.91 -31.01
C ALA A 1099 48.39 1.18 -31.95
N THR A 1100 49.20 0.27 -31.40
CA THR A 1100 50.09 -0.59 -32.20
C THR A 1100 49.39 -1.91 -32.49
N VAL A 1101 48.96 -2.11 -33.74
CA VAL A 1101 48.41 -3.39 -34.22
C VAL A 1101 49.59 -4.32 -34.54
N ASP A 1102 49.70 -5.44 -33.82
CA ASP A 1102 50.81 -6.40 -33.98
C ASP A 1102 50.54 -7.33 -35.17
N ASP A 1103 51.09 -7.00 -36.33
CA ASP A 1103 50.82 -7.66 -37.60
C ASP A 1103 51.90 -8.71 -37.92
N THR A 1104 51.60 -10.01 -37.75
CA THR A 1104 52.41 -11.09 -38.38
C THR A 1104 51.56 -12.27 -38.89
N PRO A 1105 51.61 -12.61 -40.20
CA PRO A 1105 50.95 -13.80 -40.72
C PRO A 1105 51.85 -15.04 -40.55
N GLY A 1106 51.39 -16.02 -39.78
CA GLY A 1106 52.08 -17.29 -39.54
C GLY A 1106 51.94 -18.29 -40.70
N THR A 1107 53.05 -18.54 -41.41
CA THR A 1107 53.22 -19.72 -42.26
C THR A 1107 53.34 -21.01 -41.44
N VAL A 1108 52.57 -22.02 -41.84
CA VAL A 1108 52.60 -23.40 -41.34
C VAL A 1108 53.89 -24.12 -41.78
N ASP A 1109 54.57 -24.81 -40.86
CA ASP A 1109 55.29 -26.05 -41.18
C ASP A 1109 55.34 -27.01 -39.97
N ASP A 1110 55.29 -28.30 -40.30
CA ASP A 1110 54.84 -29.46 -39.54
C ASP A 1110 55.98 -30.15 -38.74
N GLY A 1111 55.65 -30.72 -37.56
CA GLY A 1111 56.52 -31.72 -36.93
C GLY A 1111 56.44 -31.89 -35.40
N GLY A 1112 55.60 -32.84 -34.92
CA GLY A 1112 56.04 -33.84 -33.92
C GLY A 1112 55.52 -33.76 -32.47
N THR A 1113 54.42 -34.50 -32.23
CA THR A 1113 54.06 -35.33 -31.05
C THR A 1113 53.98 -34.76 -29.63
N ASP A 1114 52.74 -34.78 -29.13
CA ASP A 1114 52.23 -35.06 -27.76
C ASP A 1114 52.87 -34.37 -26.55
N GLU A 1115 52.19 -33.33 -26.04
CA GLU A 1115 51.65 -33.27 -24.67
C GLU A 1115 50.63 -32.12 -24.56
N SER A 1116 49.45 -32.41 -24.04
CA SER A 1116 48.39 -31.45 -23.75
C SER A 1116 48.67 -30.70 -22.45
N SER A 1117 48.81 -29.38 -22.51
CA SER A 1117 48.67 -28.51 -21.33
C SER A 1117 48.05 -27.17 -21.74
N SER A 1118 46.86 -26.92 -21.22
CA SER A 1118 46.22 -25.61 -21.08
C SER A 1118 47.18 -24.61 -20.44
N SER A 1119 47.35 -23.43 -21.03
CA SER A 1119 48.10 -22.32 -20.43
C SER A 1119 47.14 -21.24 -19.94
N GLU A 1120 46.94 -21.26 -18.63
CA GLU A 1120 46.51 -20.14 -17.79
C GLU A 1120 47.39 -18.90 -18.06
N VAL A 1121 46.76 -17.75 -18.27
CA VAL A 1121 47.42 -16.46 -18.07
C VAL A 1121 47.13 -16.02 -16.64
N SER A 1122 48.21 -15.78 -15.89
CA SER A 1122 48.22 -15.67 -14.44
C SER A 1122 47.51 -14.43 -13.88
N ASP A 1123 46.54 -14.74 -13.03
CA ASP A 1123 45.70 -13.95 -12.10
C ASP A 1123 46.46 -13.03 -11.10
N THR A 1124 47.80 -13.09 -11.05
CA THR A 1124 48.57 -12.41 -10.00
C THR A 1124 48.68 -10.89 -10.14
N THR A 1125 48.49 -10.31 -11.32
CA THR A 1125 48.65 -8.85 -11.50
C THR A 1125 47.37 -8.09 -11.14
N LEU A 1126 46.20 -8.67 -11.43
CA LEU A 1126 44.89 -8.12 -11.07
C LEU A 1126 44.64 -8.23 -9.55
N GLN A 1127 45.03 -9.34 -8.92
CA GLN A 1127 44.92 -9.52 -7.47
C GLN A 1127 45.82 -8.55 -6.68
N VAL A 1128 47.02 -8.21 -7.19
CA VAL A 1128 47.92 -7.25 -6.53
C VAL A 1128 47.39 -5.81 -6.63
N VAL A 1129 46.75 -5.44 -7.75
CA VAL A 1129 46.12 -4.12 -7.90
C VAL A 1129 44.88 -4.02 -7.01
N ALA A 1130 44.04 -5.05 -6.96
CA ALA A 1130 42.89 -5.12 -6.06
C ALA A 1130 43.30 -5.03 -4.58
N LEU A 1131 44.38 -5.72 -4.16
CA LEU A 1131 44.91 -5.65 -2.80
C LEU A 1131 45.49 -4.27 -2.43
N ILE A 1132 46.06 -3.54 -3.38
CA ILE A 1132 46.57 -2.18 -3.15
C ILE A 1132 45.42 -1.19 -2.97
N VAL A 1133 44.36 -1.31 -3.78
CA VAL A 1133 43.15 -0.49 -3.63
C VAL A 1133 42.46 -0.79 -2.31
N LEU A 1134 42.29 -2.07 -1.95
CA LEU A 1134 41.68 -2.47 -0.68
C LEU A 1134 42.51 -1.98 0.52
N ALA A 1135 43.85 -2.04 0.45
CA ALA A 1135 44.73 -1.54 1.50
C ALA A 1135 44.70 0.00 1.64
N LEU A 1136 44.52 0.73 0.54
CA LEU A 1136 44.37 2.20 0.56
C LEU A 1136 43.02 2.62 1.15
N VAL A 1137 41.95 1.89 0.85
CA VAL A 1137 40.62 2.09 1.47
C VAL A 1137 40.64 1.76 2.96
N LEU A 1138 41.31 0.66 3.36
CA LEU A 1138 41.46 0.29 4.79
C LEU A 1138 42.32 1.29 5.57
N LEU A 1139 43.36 1.87 4.93
CA LEU A 1139 44.17 2.95 5.51
C LEU A 1139 43.40 4.28 5.61
N ALA A 1140 42.46 4.54 4.70
CA ALA A 1140 41.54 5.68 4.80
C ALA A 1140 40.57 5.50 5.98
N PHE A 1141 39.98 4.31 6.14
CA PHE A 1141 39.11 3.99 7.29
C PHE A 1141 39.84 4.04 8.64
N LEU A 1142 41.08 3.57 8.72
CA LEU A 1142 41.91 3.65 9.94
C LEU A 1142 42.35 5.08 10.28
N ARG A 1143 42.35 6.01 9.31
CA ARG A 1143 42.64 7.43 9.55
C ARG A 1143 41.44 8.21 10.08
N VAL A 1144 40.21 7.74 9.80
CA VAL A 1144 38.96 8.34 10.27
C VAL A 1144 38.61 7.88 11.70
N ARG A 1145 39.04 6.68 12.13
CA ARG A 1145 38.82 6.15 13.50
C ARG A 1145 39.88 6.54 14.55
N GLY A 1146 40.66 7.58 14.32
CA GLY A 1146 41.84 7.95 15.12
C GLY A 1146 41.70 9.17 16.02
N HIS A 1147 40.51 9.52 16.51
CA HIS A 1147 40.34 10.51 17.58
C HIS A 1147 39.71 9.86 18.82
N GLU A 1148 40.44 9.88 19.93
CA GLU A 1148 39.96 9.47 21.25
C GLU A 1148 38.86 10.43 21.74
N PRO A 1149 37.82 9.95 22.45
CA PRO A 1149 36.74 10.78 22.97
C PRO A 1149 37.20 11.58 24.20
N ASP A 1150 36.90 12.89 24.22
CA ASP A 1150 37.01 13.75 25.41
C ASP A 1150 35.79 13.51 26.33
N GLU A 1151 36.02 13.49 27.65
CA GLU A 1151 35.08 13.09 28.72
C GLU A 1151 33.89 14.05 29.00
N ASP A 1152 33.48 14.93 28.07
CA ASP A 1152 32.42 15.94 28.32
C ASP A 1152 31.40 16.08 27.14
N ASP A 1153 30.95 14.99 26.52
CA ASP A 1153 29.86 15.03 25.52
C ASP A 1153 28.53 14.47 26.08
N PRO A 1154 27.44 15.27 26.17
CA PRO A 1154 26.18 14.87 26.78
C PRO A 1154 25.25 14.01 25.90
N TRP A 1155 25.77 13.32 24.88
CA TRP A 1155 24.98 12.48 23.98
C TRP A 1155 25.48 11.04 23.92
N ASN A 1156 25.63 10.43 25.10
CA ASN A 1156 25.64 8.97 25.27
C ASN A 1156 24.61 8.59 26.33
#